data_AF-A0A917HVW1-F1
#
_entry.id   AF-A0A917HVW1-F1
#
_cell.length_a   1.000
_cell.length_b   1.000
_cell.length_c   1.000
_cell.angle_alpha   90.00
_cell.angle_beta   90.00
_cell.angle_gamma   90.00
#
_symmetry.space_group_name_H-M   'P 1'
#
loop_
_entity.id
_entity.type
_entity.pdbx_description
1 polymer ?
#
loop_
_entity_poly.entity_id
_entity_poly.type
_entity_poly.pdbx_seq_one_letter_code
_entity_poly.pdbx_strand_id
1 'polypeptide(L)'
;MLASITGIILAFEPISEQVKPYKAESFETITVAETMLMIAENYDEVIDLTIDANGFVLIDAIDLEGEMIQGYIDPKTGDFLGNKIEKSKLFQFTTTLHRSLFLKSTGRFFVGLCSFLLFLIAVSGSILIIKRQSTFKRFFSKIIKENFAQYYHIVLGRLFLIPIIIITITGVYLSFLRFDLLPSDTVKHQPIETTTKGDTRINSSDFELFKKTQLSDVRSIEFPFSDDVEDYYTLKLKDKEYLINQYTGAIHSQKDYPLIHLVSVASINLHTGSGSITWSIVLLIACINILFFIYSGFKMTLERRASKFKNPWKKDQAEIVVLVGSENGSTKKYAAAFHEQLLANKQKSYITDLNRYTSYKKAKKLIVITATYGVGEPPANASNFLQKLETIDQVNPIEFSVVGFGSMSYPNFCEFASVVDAVLNKKPGFNRQTALVKINDKSFETFHQWLDEWAACNDLPLSVSKTNLVTKPLKTHSYTVVETKGIEENPDQTFLIKLQPNSKQKIKSGDLLAIYPANDERERLYSIGKIDDNLQLSIKLHPKGLGSSYLHKLSVGSTIKARIIKNYSFYFPKKSSAVILIANGTGVAPFLGMLHQNVRQNPTHLYLGLRHANSIDIYKEQLQEALDNKKLSQLHLAQSKADDSCYVQDLILRDEAYIAAVLRDRGTIMICGSLNMQKGVMKALDNLSRQYNKKPISDYSNQLKSDCY
;
A
#
# COMPACT_ATOMS: atom_id res chain seq x y z
N MET A 1 9.19 -16.27 -12.83
CA MET A 1 8.81 -17.36 -11.90
C MET A 1 10.03 -18.18 -11.49
N LEU A 2 10.67 -18.91 -12.42
CA LEU A 2 11.82 -19.76 -12.10
C LEU A 2 12.99 -19.01 -11.44
N ALA A 3 13.36 -17.84 -11.96
CA ALA A 3 14.38 -16.98 -11.36
C ALA A 3 14.03 -16.55 -9.92
N SER A 4 12.74 -16.33 -9.63
CA SER A 4 12.26 -15.97 -8.29
C SER A 4 12.31 -17.17 -7.33
N ILE A 5 11.93 -18.37 -7.78
CA ILE A 5 11.99 -19.60 -6.96
C ILE A 5 13.44 -19.94 -6.63
N THR A 6 14.31 -19.90 -7.62
CA THR A 6 15.75 -20.14 -7.42
C THR A 6 16.38 -19.03 -6.57
N GLY A 7 15.96 -17.77 -6.72
CA GLY A 7 16.39 -16.66 -5.86
C GLY A 7 15.99 -16.83 -4.39
N ILE A 8 14.79 -17.38 -4.11
CA ILE A 8 14.38 -17.76 -2.74
C ILE A 8 15.37 -18.75 -2.13
N ILE A 9 15.75 -19.78 -2.88
CA ILE A 9 16.70 -20.81 -2.41
C ILE A 9 18.09 -20.19 -2.21
N LEU A 10 18.58 -19.41 -3.18
CA LEU A 10 19.91 -18.80 -3.12
C LEU A 10 20.03 -17.74 -2.02
N ALA A 11 18.95 -17.07 -1.63
CA ALA A 11 18.98 -16.12 -0.52
C ALA A 11 19.31 -16.80 0.84
N PHE A 12 19.14 -18.12 0.96
CA PHE A 12 19.56 -18.86 2.15
C PHE A 12 21.05 -19.20 2.18
N GLU A 13 21.75 -19.20 1.04
CA GLU A 13 23.19 -19.51 0.95
C GLU A 13 24.03 -18.55 1.82
N PRO A 14 23.98 -17.21 1.63
CA PRO A 14 24.77 -16.29 2.46
C PRO A 14 24.33 -16.30 3.94
N ILE A 15 23.06 -16.59 4.23
CA ILE A 15 22.58 -16.72 5.61
C ILE A 15 23.22 -17.94 6.28
N SER A 16 23.31 -19.06 5.57
CA SER A 16 23.94 -20.29 6.07
C SER A 16 25.45 -20.16 6.24
N GLU A 17 26.10 -19.39 5.37
CA GLU A 17 27.56 -19.17 5.42
C GLU A 17 27.93 -18.22 6.57
N GLN A 18 27.19 -17.14 6.77
CA GLN A 18 27.50 -16.11 7.79
C GLN A 18 27.30 -16.54 9.24
N VAL A 19 26.54 -17.60 9.49
CA VAL A 19 26.32 -18.14 10.84
C VAL A 19 27.49 -19.00 11.31
N LYS A 20 28.48 -19.28 10.45
CA LYS A 20 29.66 -20.08 10.81
C LYS A 20 30.60 -19.31 11.74
N PRO A 21 31.23 -19.98 12.73
CA PRO A 21 32.03 -19.33 13.77
C PRO A 21 33.49 -19.08 13.33
N TYR A 22 33.72 -18.65 12.08
CA TYR A 22 35.07 -18.41 11.55
C TYR A 22 35.49 -16.94 11.54
N LYS A 23 34.61 -16.02 11.97
CA LYS A 23 34.95 -14.60 12.08
C LYS A 23 35.66 -14.37 13.41
N ALA A 24 36.85 -13.79 13.33
CA ALA A 24 37.64 -13.42 14.50
C ALA A 24 36.91 -12.40 15.39
N GLU A 25 37.14 -12.47 16.70
CA GLU A 25 36.66 -11.45 17.63
C GLU A 25 37.38 -10.11 17.35
N SER A 26 36.63 -9.01 17.34
CA SER A 26 37.17 -7.69 17.02
C SER A 26 37.89 -7.61 15.66
N PHE A 27 37.45 -8.41 14.68
CA PHE A 27 38.02 -8.44 13.32
C PHE A 27 38.27 -7.05 12.70
N GLU A 28 37.37 -6.08 12.95
CA GLU A 28 37.48 -4.72 12.40
C GLU A 28 38.67 -3.91 12.94
N THR A 29 39.30 -4.34 14.04
CA THR A 29 40.46 -3.65 14.64
C THR A 29 41.79 -4.33 14.36
N ILE A 30 41.78 -5.55 13.79
CA ILE A 30 42.99 -6.31 13.51
C ILE A 30 43.71 -5.66 12.32
N THR A 31 45.02 -5.46 12.46
CA THR A 31 45.87 -4.92 11.40
C THR A 31 46.51 -6.03 10.58
N VAL A 32 46.90 -5.73 9.34
CA VAL A 32 47.64 -6.69 8.51
C VAL A 32 48.94 -7.10 9.19
N ALA A 33 49.64 -6.16 9.85
CA ALA A 33 50.89 -6.43 10.55
C ALA A 33 50.76 -7.51 11.64
N GLU A 34 49.70 -7.45 12.45
CA GLU A 34 49.41 -8.43 13.50
C GLU A 34 49.18 -9.83 12.90
N THR A 35 48.41 -9.91 11.82
CA THR A 35 48.16 -11.18 11.13
C THR A 35 49.42 -11.74 10.47
N MET A 36 50.25 -10.90 9.85
CA MET A 36 51.51 -11.32 9.25
C MET A 36 52.51 -11.85 10.29
N LEU A 37 52.51 -11.30 11.50
CA LEU A 37 53.32 -11.81 12.61
C LEU A 37 52.91 -13.24 12.96
N MET A 38 51.62 -13.47 13.20
CA MET A 38 51.12 -14.79 13.60
C MET A 38 51.26 -15.83 12.50
N ILE A 39 51.12 -15.42 11.24
CA ILE A 39 51.30 -16.32 10.10
C ILE A 39 52.76 -16.80 10.00
N ALA A 40 53.71 -15.88 10.14
CA ALA A 40 55.14 -16.23 10.11
C ALA A 40 55.56 -17.16 11.25
N GLU A 41 54.81 -17.20 12.36
CA GLU A 41 55.05 -18.11 13.48
C GLU A 41 54.43 -19.50 13.29
N ASN A 42 53.37 -19.63 12.49
CA ASN A 42 52.55 -20.84 12.39
C ASN A 42 52.64 -21.57 11.04
N TYR A 43 53.18 -20.93 10.00
CA TYR A 43 53.26 -21.48 8.64
C TYR A 43 54.66 -21.30 8.06
N ASP A 44 55.12 -22.27 7.26
CA ASP A 44 56.46 -22.25 6.64
C ASP A 44 56.47 -21.35 5.39
N GLU A 45 55.52 -21.61 4.47
CA GLU A 45 55.34 -20.83 3.25
C GLU A 45 53.87 -20.47 3.06
N VAL A 46 53.58 -19.21 2.72
CA VAL A 46 52.21 -18.77 2.42
C VAL A 46 52.16 -18.25 1.02
N ILE A 47 51.16 -18.70 0.27
CA ILE A 47 50.96 -18.34 -1.14
C ILE A 47 49.97 -17.18 -1.23
N ASP A 48 48.82 -17.32 -0.58
CA ASP A 48 47.75 -16.34 -0.60
C ASP A 48 46.99 -16.29 0.73
N LEU A 49 46.60 -15.09 1.12
CA LEU A 49 45.64 -14.86 2.18
C LEU A 49 44.45 -14.07 1.63
N THR A 50 43.27 -14.66 1.63
CA THR A 50 42.05 -14.06 1.10
C THR A 50 41.02 -13.83 2.20
N ILE A 51 40.33 -12.69 2.15
CA ILE A 51 39.25 -12.36 3.08
C ILE A 51 37.93 -12.42 2.33
N ASP A 52 37.03 -13.27 2.82
CA ASP A 52 35.72 -13.44 2.20
C ASP A 52 34.73 -12.32 2.59
N ALA A 53 33.55 -12.33 1.97
CA ALA A 53 32.51 -11.33 2.25
C ALA A 53 31.95 -11.37 3.68
N ASN A 54 32.28 -12.40 4.46
CA ASN A 54 31.86 -12.60 5.85
C ASN A 54 32.94 -12.14 6.84
N GLY A 55 34.12 -11.77 6.35
CA GLY A 55 35.30 -11.46 7.18
C GLY A 55 35.99 -12.71 7.70
N PHE A 56 35.85 -13.85 7.03
CA PHE A 56 36.64 -15.04 7.31
C PHE A 56 37.96 -14.95 6.55
N VAL A 57 39.05 -15.31 7.22
CA VAL A 57 40.40 -15.27 6.66
C VAL A 57 40.76 -16.66 6.17
N LEU A 58 40.92 -16.80 4.87
CA LEU A 58 41.30 -18.03 4.19
C LEU A 58 42.80 -17.96 3.86
N ILE A 59 43.53 -19.03 4.17
CA ILE A 59 44.95 -19.18 3.83
C ILE A 59 45.13 -20.31 2.81
N ASP A 60 46.10 -20.12 1.91
CA ASP A 60 46.69 -21.16 1.07
C ASP A 60 48.20 -21.18 1.38
N ALA A 61 48.65 -22.21 2.11
CA ALA A 61 49.97 -22.26 2.72
C ALA A 61 50.52 -23.69 2.86
N ILE A 62 51.82 -23.79 3.08
CA ILE A 62 52.50 -24.98 3.56
C ILE A 62 52.73 -24.80 5.06
N ASP A 63 52.29 -25.76 5.85
CA ASP A 63 52.50 -25.74 7.31
C ASP A 63 53.94 -26.12 7.69
N LEU A 64 54.24 -26.07 8.99
CA LEU A 64 55.56 -26.42 9.52
C LEU A 64 55.91 -27.92 9.37
N GLU A 65 54.94 -28.77 9.01
CA GLU A 65 55.11 -30.20 8.76
C GLU A 65 55.33 -30.50 7.27
N GLY A 66 55.25 -29.48 6.41
CA GLY A 66 55.42 -29.58 4.96
C GLY A 66 54.13 -29.99 4.22
N GLU A 67 52.98 -29.98 4.87
CA GLU A 67 51.69 -30.28 4.25
C GLU A 67 51.02 -29.02 3.68
N MET A 68 50.40 -29.16 2.50
CA MET A 68 49.63 -28.08 1.88
C MET A 68 48.27 -27.95 2.59
N ILE A 69 48.03 -26.79 3.19
CA ILE A 69 46.80 -26.45 3.90
C ILE A 69 46.03 -25.37 3.15
N GLN A 70 44.74 -25.63 2.93
CA GLN A 70 43.79 -24.64 2.42
C GLN A 70 42.54 -24.56 3.30
N GLY A 71 42.39 -23.46 4.06
CA GLY A 71 41.28 -23.32 4.98
C GLY A 71 41.25 -22.00 5.75
N TYR A 72 40.36 -21.92 6.73
CA TYR A 72 40.15 -20.73 7.53
C TYR A 72 41.10 -20.70 8.72
N ILE A 73 41.59 -19.51 9.04
CA ILE A 73 42.47 -19.26 10.19
C ILE A 73 41.91 -18.16 11.09
N ASP A 74 42.32 -18.16 12.36
CA ASP A 74 42.16 -17.00 13.21
C ASP A 74 43.31 -16.01 12.95
N PRO A 75 43.06 -14.81 12.39
CA PRO A 75 44.10 -13.83 12.07
C PRO A 75 44.83 -13.25 13.29
N LYS A 76 44.37 -13.52 14.52
CA LYS A 76 44.97 -13.01 15.76
C LYS A 76 45.84 -14.05 16.46
N THR A 77 45.55 -15.34 16.28
CA THR A 77 46.35 -16.43 16.88
C THR A 77 47.14 -17.23 15.86
N GLY A 78 46.76 -17.16 14.58
CA GLY A 78 47.30 -18.02 13.52
C GLY A 78 46.72 -19.44 13.52
N ASP A 79 45.79 -19.74 14.42
CA ASP A 79 45.23 -21.10 14.54
C ASP A 79 44.39 -21.48 13.33
N PHE A 80 44.57 -22.72 12.86
CA PHE A 80 43.73 -23.30 11.82
C PHE A 80 42.34 -23.66 12.35
N LEU A 81 41.30 -22.99 11.84
CA LEU A 81 39.90 -23.17 12.26
C LEU A 81 39.17 -24.26 11.48
N GLY A 82 39.67 -24.63 10.30
CA GLY A 82 39.17 -25.74 9.50
C GLY A 82 39.20 -25.52 8.00
N ASN A 83 39.00 -26.60 7.24
CA ASN A 83 39.07 -26.58 5.78
C ASN A 83 38.04 -25.64 5.15
N LYS A 84 38.37 -25.17 3.93
CA LYS A 84 37.48 -24.37 3.09
C LYS A 84 36.12 -25.07 2.92
N ILE A 85 35.03 -24.36 3.23
CA ILE A 85 33.68 -24.91 3.08
C ILE A 85 33.36 -25.12 1.59
N GLU A 86 33.09 -26.36 1.20
CA GLU A 86 32.55 -26.64 -0.14
C GLU A 86 31.09 -26.20 -0.26
N LYS A 87 30.76 -25.56 -1.39
CA LYS A 87 29.37 -25.19 -1.69
C LYS A 87 28.50 -26.44 -1.82
N SER A 88 27.39 -26.47 -1.08
CA SER A 88 26.40 -27.55 -1.19
C SER A 88 25.96 -27.79 -2.64
N LYS A 89 25.83 -29.06 -3.02
CA LYS A 89 25.35 -29.48 -4.36
C LYS A 89 24.01 -28.81 -4.73
N LEU A 90 23.13 -28.55 -3.75
CA LEU A 90 21.87 -27.86 -3.97
C LEU A 90 22.08 -26.40 -4.43
N PHE A 91 22.99 -25.66 -3.80
CA PHE A 91 23.28 -24.28 -4.17
C PHE A 91 24.02 -24.20 -5.50
N GLN A 92 24.94 -25.13 -5.78
CA GLN A 92 25.61 -25.22 -7.09
C GLN A 92 24.61 -25.49 -8.23
N PHE A 93 23.72 -26.46 -8.04
CA PHE A 93 22.63 -26.77 -8.98
C PHE A 93 21.73 -25.55 -9.19
N THR A 94 21.28 -24.93 -8.10
CA THR A 94 20.37 -23.78 -8.13
C THR A 94 21.01 -22.56 -8.78
N THR A 95 22.30 -22.31 -8.53
CA THR A 95 23.08 -21.23 -9.14
C THR A 95 23.16 -21.41 -10.65
N THR A 96 23.43 -22.63 -11.10
CA THR A 96 23.52 -22.94 -12.54
C THR A 96 22.17 -22.75 -13.23
N LEU A 97 21.09 -23.23 -12.61
CA LEU A 97 19.72 -23.03 -13.06
C LEU A 97 19.34 -21.55 -13.10
N HIS A 98 19.61 -20.80 -12.02
CA HIS A 98 19.28 -19.38 -11.89
C HIS A 98 19.98 -18.53 -12.94
N ARG A 99 21.28 -18.76 -13.16
CA ARG A 99 22.12 -17.93 -14.04
C ARG A 99 22.02 -18.30 -15.50
N SER A 100 21.78 -19.57 -15.82
CA SER A 100 21.92 -20.06 -17.20
C SER A 100 20.85 -21.03 -17.65
N LEU A 101 19.88 -21.39 -16.81
CA LEU A 101 18.82 -22.36 -17.15
C LEU A 101 19.36 -23.72 -17.63
N PHE A 102 20.62 -24.07 -17.33
CA PHE A 102 21.37 -25.17 -17.96
C PHE A 102 21.60 -25.05 -19.48
N LEU A 103 21.35 -23.89 -20.06
CA LEU A 103 21.47 -23.58 -21.50
C LEU A 103 22.68 -22.68 -21.82
N LYS A 104 23.67 -22.61 -20.93
CA LYS A 104 24.90 -21.80 -21.09
C LYS A 104 24.57 -20.35 -21.51
N SER A 105 25.16 -19.86 -22.60
CA SER A 105 25.00 -18.47 -23.08
C SER A 105 23.54 -18.14 -23.42
N THR A 106 22.80 -19.07 -24.04
CA THR A 106 21.39 -18.87 -24.40
C THR A 106 20.54 -18.62 -23.16
N GLY A 107 20.71 -19.41 -22.11
CA GLY A 107 19.94 -19.20 -20.89
C GLY A 107 20.37 -17.96 -20.10
N ARG A 108 21.66 -17.59 -20.11
CA ARG A 108 22.13 -16.31 -19.54
C ARG A 108 21.44 -15.11 -20.22
N PHE A 109 21.28 -15.16 -21.54
CA PHE A 109 20.55 -14.14 -22.29
C PHE A 109 19.09 -14.06 -21.81
N PHE A 110 18.37 -15.19 -21.74
CA PHE A 110 16.96 -15.18 -21.30
C PHE A 110 16.77 -14.71 -19.85
N VAL A 111 17.68 -15.07 -18.94
CA VAL A 111 17.65 -14.60 -17.54
C VAL A 111 17.89 -13.08 -17.48
N GLY A 112 18.85 -12.57 -18.25
CA GLY A 112 19.10 -11.13 -18.40
C GLY A 112 17.88 -10.38 -18.97
N LEU A 113 17.31 -10.89 -20.07
CA LEU A 113 16.11 -10.34 -20.68
C LEU A 113 14.92 -10.33 -19.71
N CYS A 114 14.71 -11.41 -18.95
CA CYS A 114 13.65 -11.46 -17.93
C CYS A 114 13.85 -10.41 -16.84
N SER A 115 15.10 -10.18 -16.41
CA SER A 115 15.45 -9.15 -15.41
C SER A 115 15.16 -7.75 -15.97
N PHE A 116 15.50 -7.50 -17.23
CA PHE A 116 15.19 -6.25 -17.92
C PHE A 116 13.69 -5.99 -18.08
N LEU A 117 12.92 -7.01 -18.49
CA LEU A 117 11.46 -6.88 -18.60
C LEU A 117 10.81 -6.63 -17.24
N LEU A 118 11.29 -7.28 -16.18
CA LEU A 118 10.81 -7.05 -14.82
C LEU A 118 11.12 -5.62 -14.35
N PHE A 119 12.30 -5.08 -14.69
CA PHE A 119 12.64 -3.67 -14.45
C PHE A 119 11.62 -2.73 -15.11
N LEU A 120 11.33 -2.92 -16.41
CA LEU A 120 10.34 -2.09 -17.12
C LEU A 120 8.94 -2.17 -16.50
N ILE A 121 8.52 -3.36 -16.05
CA ILE A 121 7.24 -3.55 -15.36
C ILE A 121 7.23 -2.78 -14.03
N ALA A 122 8.32 -2.83 -13.25
CA ALA A 122 8.43 -2.11 -11.98
C ALA A 122 8.39 -0.58 -12.18
N VAL A 123 9.09 -0.07 -13.21
CA VAL A 123 9.06 1.35 -13.57
C VAL A 123 7.65 1.78 -14.01
N SER A 124 7.00 1.00 -14.88
CA SER A 124 5.63 1.27 -15.32
C SER A 124 4.63 1.26 -14.15
N GLY A 125 4.73 0.28 -13.24
CA GLY A 125 3.93 0.21 -12.02
C GLY A 125 4.11 1.44 -11.13
N SER A 126 5.34 1.94 -11.01
CA SER A 126 5.65 3.17 -10.26
C SER A 126 4.96 4.39 -10.86
N ILE A 127 5.02 4.54 -12.18
CA ILE A 127 4.35 5.64 -12.91
C ILE A 127 2.83 5.60 -12.69
N LEU A 128 2.21 4.41 -12.74
CA LEU A 128 0.77 4.25 -12.51
C LEU A 128 0.35 4.61 -11.08
N ILE A 129 1.18 4.27 -10.08
CA ILE A 129 0.92 4.66 -8.69
C ILE A 129 0.98 6.18 -8.52
N ILE A 130 1.97 6.83 -9.15
CA ILE A 130 2.12 8.30 -9.11
C ILE A 130 0.93 8.99 -9.77
N LYS A 131 0.54 8.56 -10.98
CA LYS A 131 -0.61 9.12 -11.71
C LYS A 131 -1.89 9.04 -10.89
N ARG A 132 -2.14 7.92 -10.21
CA ARG A 132 -3.36 7.70 -9.41
C ARG A 132 -3.50 8.67 -8.22
N GLN A 133 -2.43 9.29 -7.75
CA GLN A 133 -2.44 10.06 -6.50
C GLN A 133 -2.12 11.56 -6.67
N SER A 134 -1.89 12.02 -7.91
CA SER A 134 -1.64 13.43 -8.30
C SER A 134 -0.47 14.14 -7.59
N THR A 135 0.19 13.53 -6.59
CA THR A 135 1.33 14.12 -5.85
C THR A 135 2.18 13.04 -5.17
N PHE A 136 3.52 13.14 -5.25
CA PHE A 136 4.46 12.24 -4.55
C PHE A 136 4.21 12.13 -3.04
N LYS A 137 3.72 13.21 -2.39
CA LYS A 137 3.40 13.23 -0.96
C LYS A 137 2.28 12.27 -0.55
N ARG A 138 1.45 11.81 -1.50
CA ARG A 138 0.33 10.87 -1.25
C ARG A 138 0.69 9.42 -1.53
N PHE A 139 1.96 9.10 -1.84
CA PHE A 139 2.42 7.73 -2.14
C PHE A 139 2.03 6.70 -1.07
N PHE A 140 1.94 7.10 0.19
CA PHE A 140 1.52 6.23 1.30
C PHE A 140 0.08 6.46 1.80
N SER A 141 -0.77 7.15 1.02
CA SER A 141 -2.18 7.33 1.39
C SER A 141 -2.92 5.99 1.47
N LYS A 142 -3.90 5.92 2.38
CA LYS A 142 -4.68 4.71 2.66
C LYS A 142 -5.41 4.22 1.40
N ILE A 143 -5.28 2.92 1.12
CA ILE A 143 -5.93 2.26 -0.02
C ILE A 143 -7.22 1.60 0.49
N ILE A 144 -8.33 1.80 -0.22
CA ILE A 144 -9.60 1.14 0.09
C ILE A 144 -9.54 -0.31 -0.40
N LYS A 145 -9.84 -1.27 0.48
CA LYS A 145 -9.78 -2.70 0.17
C LYS A 145 -11.08 -3.14 -0.52
N GLU A 146 -11.14 -3.02 -1.83
CA GLU A 146 -12.26 -3.53 -2.64
C GLU A 146 -12.05 -4.98 -3.11
N ASN A 147 -10.85 -5.33 -3.59
CA ASN A 147 -10.49 -6.66 -4.08
C ASN A 147 -9.16 -7.09 -3.46
N PHE A 148 -9.09 -8.33 -2.94
CA PHE A 148 -7.89 -8.88 -2.30
C PHE A 148 -6.64 -8.78 -3.19
N ALA A 149 -6.73 -9.25 -4.44
CA ALA A 149 -5.57 -9.31 -5.33
C ALA A 149 -5.08 -7.90 -5.66
N GLN A 150 -5.99 -7.00 -6.02
CA GLN A 150 -5.67 -5.61 -6.35
C GLN A 150 -5.12 -4.84 -5.15
N TYR A 151 -5.71 -5.01 -3.96
CA TYR A 151 -5.28 -4.32 -2.76
C TYR A 151 -3.83 -4.70 -2.39
N TYR A 152 -3.54 -5.99 -2.27
CA TYR A 152 -2.21 -6.45 -1.89
C TYR A 152 -1.18 -6.23 -3.01
N HIS A 153 -1.58 -6.25 -4.29
CA HIS A 153 -0.69 -5.91 -5.40
C HIS A 153 -0.14 -4.49 -5.27
N ILE A 154 -0.99 -3.54 -4.91
CA ILE A 154 -0.56 -2.14 -4.74
C ILE A 154 0.23 -1.96 -3.44
N VAL A 155 -0.25 -2.53 -2.33
CA VAL A 155 0.41 -2.37 -1.02
C VAL A 155 1.82 -2.97 -1.03
N LEU A 156 1.94 -4.22 -1.45
CA LEU A 156 3.24 -4.91 -1.52
C LEU A 156 4.11 -4.26 -2.60
N GLY A 157 3.51 -3.80 -3.70
CA GLY A 157 4.21 -3.09 -4.77
C GLY A 157 4.93 -1.85 -4.25
N ARG A 158 4.31 -1.08 -3.34
CA ARG A 158 4.94 0.08 -2.69
C ARG A 158 6.06 -0.31 -1.73
N LEU A 159 5.82 -1.34 -0.92
CA LEU A 159 6.76 -1.75 0.14
C LEU A 159 8.05 -2.35 -0.45
N PHE A 160 7.93 -3.15 -1.52
CA PHE A 160 9.04 -3.88 -2.11
C PHE A 160 9.56 -3.29 -3.43
N LEU A 161 9.14 -2.07 -3.79
CA LEU A 161 9.57 -1.43 -5.03
C LEU A 161 11.10 -1.29 -5.10
N ILE A 162 11.71 -0.75 -4.04
CA ILE A 162 13.15 -0.48 -3.99
C ILE A 162 13.95 -1.79 -4.09
N PRO A 163 13.70 -2.83 -3.26
CA PRO A 163 14.37 -4.11 -3.41
C PRO A 163 14.24 -4.72 -4.81
N ILE A 164 13.06 -4.65 -5.42
CA ILE A 164 12.82 -5.22 -6.76
C ILE A 164 13.59 -4.45 -7.84
N ILE A 165 13.66 -3.12 -7.74
CA ILE A 165 14.48 -2.30 -8.64
C ILE A 165 15.96 -2.68 -8.49
N ILE A 166 16.46 -2.84 -7.27
CA ILE A 166 17.87 -3.23 -7.03
C ILE A 166 18.15 -4.61 -7.63
N ILE A 167 17.31 -5.61 -7.39
CA ILE A 167 17.46 -6.97 -7.93
C ILE A 167 17.48 -6.97 -9.47
N THR A 168 16.59 -6.19 -10.08
CA THR A 168 16.47 -6.17 -11.54
C THR A 168 17.60 -5.39 -12.20
N ILE A 169 18.02 -4.24 -11.65
CA ILE A 169 19.17 -3.48 -12.17
C ILE A 169 20.45 -4.30 -12.04
N THR A 170 20.71 -4.89 -10.87
CA THR A 170 21.90 -5.71 -10.65
C THR A 170 21.88 -6.98 -11.53
N GLY A 171 20.72 -7.60 -11.71
CA GLY A 171 20.56 -8.75 -12.63
C GLY A 171 20.86 -8.40 -14.09
N VAL A 172 20.42 -7.23 -14.57
CA VAL A 172 20.75 -6.73 -15.91
C VAL A 172 22.24 -6.43 -16.03
N TYR A 173 22.81 -5.75 -15.04
CA TYR A 173 24.23 -5.42 -15.01
C TYR A 173 25.12 -6.66 -15.04
N LEU A 174 24.82 -7.68 -14.22
CA LEU A 174 25.53 -8.96 -14.22
C LEU A 174 25.39 -9.71 -15.56
N SER A 175 24.29 -9.52 -16.28
CA SER A 175 24.14 -10.06 -17.63
C SER A 175 25.08 -9.35 -18.61
N PHE A 176 25.18 -8.03 -18.55
CA PHE A 176 26.08 -7.24 -19.41
C PHE A 176 27.55 -7.58 -19.20
N LEU A 177 27.98 -7.74 -17.94
CA LEU A 177 29.33 -8.22 -17.62
C LEU A 177 29.63 -9.59 -18.24
N ARG A 178 28.63 -10.48 -18.34
CA ARG A 178 28.83 -11.84 -18.87
C ARG A 178 28.86 -11.92 -20.39
N PHE A 179 28.47 -10.86 -21.07
CA PHE A 179 28.52 -10.74 -22.53
C PHE A 179 29.61 -9.74 -22.98
N ASP A 180 30.51 -9.35 -22.07
CA ASP A 180 31.63 -8.43 -22.34
C ASP A 180 31.16 -7.10 -22.97
N LEU A 181 29.95 -6.65 -22.60
CA LEU A 181 29.37 -5.38 -23.07
C LEU A 181 29.88 -4.17 -22.28
N LEU A 182 30.71 -4.41 -21.27
CA LEU A 182 31.32 -3.41 -20.38
C LEU A 182 32.85 -3.48 -20.52
N PRO A 183 33.57 -2.36 -20.35
CA PRO A 183 35.04 -2.33 -20.45
C PRO A 183 35.72 -3.30 -19.49
N SER A 184 36.86 -3.86 -19.88
CA SER A 184 37.63 -4.82 -19.08
C SER A 184 38.43 -4.16 -17.94
N ASP A 185 38.46 -4.84 -16.79
CA ASP A 185 38.95 -4.38 -15.49
C ASP A 185 40.42 -4.75 -15.18
N THR A 186 41.28 -4.95 -16.18
CA THR A 186 42.65 -5.40 -15.88
C THR A 186 43.51 -4.25 -15.35
N VAL A 187 43.75 -4.27 -14.04
CA VAL A 187 44.72 -3.40 -13.38
C VAL A 187 46.13 -3.85 -13.77
N LYS A 188 46.73 -3.14 -14.74
CA LYS A 188 48.14 -3.35 -15.09
C LYS A 188 49.03 -2.46 -14.23
N HIS A 189 49.88 -3.05 -13.40
CA HIS A 189 51.00 -2.36 -12.80
C HIS A 189 52.09 -2.16 -13.87
N GLN A 190 52.71 -0.99 -13.87
CA GLN A 190 53.95 -0.78 -14.61
C GLN A 190 55.10 -1.06 -13.65
N PRO A 191 56.01 -2.00 -13.93
CA PRO A 191 57.18 -2.19 -13.11
C PRO A 191 58.04 -0.92 -13.21
N ILE A 192 58.38 -0.35 -12.06
CA ILE A 192 59.38 0.72 -11.97
C ILE A 192 60.73 0.01 -11.79
N GLU A 193 61.79 0.40 -12.49
CA GLU A 193 63.13 -0.13 -12.17
C GLU A 193 63.56 0.45 -10.82
N THR A 194 63.48 -0.33 -9.74
CA THR A 194 64.06 0.07 -8.44
C THR A 194 65.50 -0.41 -8.34
N THR A 195 66.44 0.55 -8.41
CA THR A 195 67.86 0.38 -8.10
C THR A 195 68.10 0.54 -6.60
N THR A 196 67.74 -0.47 -5.81
CA THR A 196 68.15 -0.52 -4.40
C THR A 196 68.43 -1.95 -3.96
N LYS A 197 69.69 -2.37 -4.11
CA LYS A 197 70.28 -3.45 -3.29
C LYS A 197 70.52 -2.88 -1.89
N GLY A 198 69.58 -3.11 -0.98
CA GLY A 198 69.76 -2.85 0.44
C GLY A 198 69.79 -4.18 1.19
N ASP A 199 70.92 -4.50 1.82
CA ASP A 199 71.23 -5.82 2.42
C ASP A 199 70.48 -6.15 3.73
N THR A 200 69.42 -5.41 4.08
CA THR A 200 68.69 -5.60 5.36
C THR A 200 67.21 -5.85 5.12
N ARG A 201 66.79 -7.11 5.32
CA ARG A 201 65.38 -7.55 5.27
C ARG A 201 64.66 -7.15 6.56
N ILE A 202 63.62 -6.33 6.44
CA ILE A 202 62.71 -6.00 7.54
C ILE A 202 61.62 -7.06 7.58
N ASN A 203 61.15 -7.46 8.77
CA ASN A 203 60.05 -8.41 8.90
C ASN A 203 58.77 -7.79 8.29
N SER A 204 57.95 -8.59 7.59
CA SER A 204 56.70 -8.11 7.00
C SER A 204 55.75 -7.49 8.03
N SER A 205 55.73 -8.00 9.27
CA SER A 205 54.92 -7.40 10.36
C SER A 205 55.37 -5.98 10.72
N ASP A 206 56.59 -5.60 10.36
CA ASP A 206 57.15 -4.28 10.63
C ASP A 206 56.88 -3.24 9.55
N PHE A 207 56.29 -3.62 8.42
CA PHE A 207 55.99 -2.70 7.33
C PHE A 207 54.99 -1.61 7.77
N GLU A 208 55.37 -0.35 7.56
CA GLU A 208 54.55 0.81 7.92
C GLU A 208 53.15 0.80 7.30
N LEU A 209 53.02 0.25 6.09
CA LEU A 209 51.72 0.12 5.42
C LEU A 209 50.85 -0.95 6.10
N PHE A 210 51.43 -2.10 6.46
CA PHE A 210 50.70 -3.18 7.12
C PHE A 210 50.25 -2.82 8.54
N LYS A 211 51.05 -2.01 9.26
CA LYS A 211 50.69 -1.45 10.58
C LYS A 211 49.48 -0.50 10.52
N LYS A 212 49.30 0.20 9.40
CA LYS A 212 48.21 1.18 9.20
C LYS A 212 46.96 0.60 8.53
N THR A 213 47.07 -0.58 7.93
CA THR A 213 45.99 -1.19 7.16
C THR A 213 45.20 -2.16 8.03
N GLN A 214 43.89 -1.95 8.13
CA GLN A 214 43.00 -2.87 8.82
C GLN A 214 42.66 -4.06 7.93
N LEU A 215 42.58 -5.25 8.52
CA LEU A 215 42.25 -6.47 7.83
C LEU A 215 40.84 -6.40 7.21
N SER A 216 39.92 -5.65 7.83
CA SER A 216 38.58 -5.39 7.30
C SER A 216 38.57 -4.68 5.94
N ASP A 217 39.62 -3.96 5.55
CA ASP A 217 39.75 -3.28 4.27
C ASP A 217 40.46 -4.11 3.20
N VAL A 218 41.05 -5.23 3.60
CA VAL A 218 41.79 -6.14 2.73
C VAL A 218 40.85 -7.12 2.04
N ARG A 219 41.14 -7.42 0.77
CA ARG A 219 40.49 -8.46 -0.03
C ARG A 219 41.39 -9.69 -0.15
N SER A 220 42.64 -9.49 -0.52
CA SER A 220 43.65 -10.54 -0.48
C SER A 220 45.07 -9.98 -0.37
N ILE A 221 46.00 -10.84 0.05
CA ILE A 221 47.42 -10.60 0.12
C ILE A 221 48.09 -11.77 -0.60
N GLU A 222 48.65 -11.50 -1.77
CA GLU A 222 49.47 -12.47 -2.50
C GLU A 222 50.92 -12.29 -2.04
N PHE A 223 51.55 -13.40 -1.68
CA PHE A 223 52.93 -13.43 -1.18
C PHE A 223 53.93 -13.52 -2.36
N PRO A 224 55.16 -13.01 -2.19
CA PRO A 224 56.20 -13.18 -3.19
C PRO A 224 56.49 -14.67 -3.43
N PHE A 225 56.66 -15.07 -4.68
CA PHE A 225 56.90 -16.47 -5.07
C PHE A 225 58.32 -16.95 -4.75
N SER A 226 59.28 -16.04 -4.69
CA SER A 226 60.67 -16.33 -4.37
C SER A 226 61.30 -15.23 -3.52
N ASP A 227 62.51 -15.47 -3.04
CA ASP A 227 63.31 -14.46 -2.32
C ASP A 227 63.90 -13.37 -3.26
N ASP A 228 63.59 -13.37 -4.55
CA ASP A 228 64.09 -12.35 -5.48
C ASP A 228 63.51 -10.97 -5.16
N VAL A 229 64.36 -9.93 -5.15
CA VAL A 229 63.96 -8.54 -4.80
C VAL A 229 62.87 -7.98 -5.74
N GLU A 230 62.73 -8.58 -6.92
CA GLU A 230 61.72 -8.25 -7.94
C GLU A 230 60.36 -8.91 -7.68
N ASP A 231 60.27 -9.83 -6.72
CA ASP A 231 59.00 -10.37 -6.24
C ASP A 231 58.43 -9.50 -5.12
N TYR A 232 57.14 -9.19 -5.22
CA TYR A 232 56.44 -8.24 -4.36
C TYR A 232 55.30 -8.92 -3.60
N TYR A 233 54.99 -8.40 -2.43
CA TYR A 233 53.66 -8.60 -1.85
C TYR A 233 52.64 -7.81 -2.68
N THR A 234 51.54 -8.46 -3.07
CA THR A 234 50.41 -7.77 -3.70
C THR A 234 49.27 -7.64 -2.70
N LEU A 235 49.14 -6.44 -2.10
CA LEU A 235 48.08 -6.12 -1.16
C LEU A 235 46.86 -5.55 -1.91
N LYS A 236 45.81 -6.35 -2.05
CA LYS A 236 44.54 -5.94 -2.69
C LYS A 236 43.57 -5.48 -1.63
N LEU A 237 43.26 -4.18 -1.61
CA LEU A 237 42.21 -3.60 -0.77
C LEU A 237 40.86 -3.61 -1.49
N LYS A 238 39.82 -3.04 -0.87
CA LYS A 238 38.50 -2.89 -1.50
C LYS A 238 38.47 -1.85 -2.63
N ASP A 239 39.31 -0.82 -2.55
CA ASP A 239 39.30 0.35 -3.44
C ASP A 239 40.53 0.46 -4.34
N LYS A 240 41.64 -0.18 -3.99
CA LYS A 240 42.92 -0.14 -4.71
C LYS A 240 43.80 -1.34 -4.40
N GLU A 241 44.90 -1.47 -5.12
CA GLU A 241 45.94 -2.47 -4.86
C GLU A 241 47.35 -1.85 -4.81
N TYR A 242 48.21 -2.46 -3.99
CA TYR A 242 49.60 -2.07 -3.79
C TYR A 242 50.54 -3.23 -4.14
N LEU A 243 51.65 -2.91 -4.82
CA LEU A 243 52.83 -3.75 -4.88
C LEU A 243 53.85 -3.26 -3.86
N ILE A 244 54.27 -4.15 -2.97
CA ILE A 244 55.10 -3.80 -1.82
C ILE A 244 56.38 -4.63 -1.88
N ASN A 245 57.53 -3.95 -1.82
CA ASN A 245 58.83 -4.62 -1.85
C ASN A 245 59.02 -5.49 -0.60
N GLN A 246 59.36 -6.76 -0.80
CA GLN A 246 59.42 -7.76 0.26
C GLN A 246 60.56 -7.56 1.29
N TYR A 247 61.56 -6.73 0.97
CA TYR A 247 62.70 -6.47 1.86
C TYR A 247 62.52 -5.19 2.69
N THR A 248 62.01 -4.14 2.05
CA THR A 248 61.94 -2.79 2.62
C THR A 248 60.55 -2.38 3.11
N GLY A 249 59.50 -3.05 2.64
CA GLY A 249 58.12 -2.63 2.85
C GLY A 249 57.73 -1.36 2.07
N ALA A 250 58.59 -0.89 1.16
CA ALA A 250 58.32 0.29 0.34
C ALA A 250 57.24 0.00 -0.71
N ILE A 251 56.35 0.97 -0.93
CA ILE A 251 55.32 0.90 -1.97
C ILE A 251 56.00 1.09 -3.32
N HIS A 252 56.04 0.02 -4.11
CA HIS A 252 56.57 0.01 -5.46
C HIS A 252 55.55 0.54 -6.47
N SER A 253 54.28 0.18 -6.30
CA SER A 253 53.20 0.63 -7.17
C SER A 253 51.90 0.71 -6.39
N GLN A 254 51.07 1.72 -6.70
CA GLN A 254 49.71 1.86 -6.17
C GLN A 254 48.78 2.11 -7.35
N LYS A 255 47.63 1.43 -7.38
CA LYS A 255 46.62 1.68 -8.40
C LYS A 255 45.20 1.54 -7.87
N ASP A 256 44.41 2.58 -8.10
CA ASP A 256 43.00 2.61 -7.72
C ASP A 256 42.15 1.77 -8.69
N TYR A 257 41.15 1.08 -8.16
CA TYR A 257 40.22 0.33 -8.99
C TYR A 257 39.31 1.29 -9.77
N PRO A 258 39.05 1.01 -11.06
CA PRO A 258 38.11 1.80 -11.83
C PRO A 258 36.69 1.65 -11.27
N LEU A 259 35.85 2.66 -11.48
CA LEU A 259 34.46 2.67 -11.02
C LEU A 259 33.68 1.42 -11.47
N ILE A 260 33.96 0.89 -12.66
CA ILE A 260 33.28 -0.28 -13.20
C ILE A 260 33.58 -1.56 -12.38
N HIS A 261 34.79 -1.73 -11.85
CA HIS A 261 35.12 -2.79 -10.90
C HIS A 261 34.32 -2.64 -9.60
N LEU A 262 34.31 -1.43 -9.02
CA LEU A 262 33.58 -1.16 -7.77
C LEU A 262 32.07 -1.41 -7.90
N VAL A 263 31.47 -0.95 -9.02
CA VAL A 263 30.06 -1.21 -9.33
C VAL A 263 29.81 -2.70 -9.57
N SER A 264 30.76 -3.42 -10.15
CA SER A 264 30.65 -4.88 -10.35
C SER A 264 30.61 -5.65 -9.04
N VAL A 265 31.51 -5.34 -8.10
CA VAL A 265 31.51 -5.92 -6.76
C VAL A 265 30.23 -5.56 -6.02
N ALA A 266 29.82 -4.29 -6.03
CA ALA A 266 28.58 -3.86 -5.41
C ALA A 266 27.35 -4.55 -6.01
N SER A 267 27.31 -4.71 -7.34
CA SER A 267 26.22 -5.38 -8.05
C SER A 267 26.12 -6.85 -7.68
N ILE A 268 27.25 -7.56 -7.52
CA ILE A 268 27.25 -8.94 -7.06
C ILE A 268 26.67 -9.02 -5.64
N ASN A 269 27.22 -8.24 -4.71
CA ASN A 269 26.80 -8.28 -3.29
C ASN A 269 25.33 -7.91 -3.10
N LEU A 270 24.86 -6.88 -3.80
CA LEU A 270 23.46 -6.45 -3.76
C LEU A 270 22.51 -7.48 -4.40
N HIS A 271 22.97 -8.27 -5.38
CA HIS A 271 22.14 -9.29 -6.02
C HIS A 271 22.09 -10.60 -5.24
N THR A 272 23.22 -11.02 -4.65
CA THR A 272 23.33 -12.29 -3.95
C THR A 272 22.98 -12.20 -2.47
N GLY A 273 23.09 -11.02 -1.85
CA GLY A 273 23.00 -10.88 -0.40
C GLY A 273 24.32 -11.15 0.33
N SER A 274 25.41 -11.36 -0.41
CA SER A 274 26.73 -11.62 0.17
C SER A 274 27.17 -10.46 1.07
N GLY A 275 27.60 -10.78 2.29
CA GLY A 275 28.04 -9.80 3.30
C GLY A 275 26.93 -9.24 4.21
N SER A 276 25.65 -9.62 4.03
CA SER A 276 24.58 -9.12 4.91
C SER A 276 23.37 -10.05 5.04
N ILE A 277 23.20 -10.69 6.20
CA ILE A 277 22.01 -11.49 6.56
C ILE A 277 20.73 -10.67 6.39
N THR A 278 20.72 -9.42 6.86
CA THR A 278 19.53 -8.56 6.80
C THR A 278 19.13 -8.28 5.37
N TRP A 279 20.10 -8.00 4.49
CA TRP A 279 19.84 -7.83 3.06
C TRP A 279 19.37 -9.12 2.40
N SER A 280 19.97 -10.28 2.72
CA SER A 280 19.51 -11.58 2.21
C SER A 280 18.06 -11.90 2.59
N ILE A 281 17.62 -11.54 3.81
CA ILE A 281 16.22 -11.66 4.22
C ILE A 281 15.32 -10.73 3.40
N VAL A 282 15.75 -9.50 3.12
CA VAL A 282 15.01 -8.56 2.26
C VAL A 282 14.87 -9.12 0.84
N LEU A 283 15.95 -9.68 0.27
CA LEU A 283 15.95 -10.32 -1.04
C LEU A 283 15.01 -11.53 -1.07
N LEU A 284 15.05 -12.40 -0.05
CA LEU A 284 14.16 -13.54 0.12
C LEU A 284 12.69 -13.12 0.05
N ILE A 285 12.31 -12.12 0.85
CA ILE A 285 10.93 -11.63 0.90
C ILE A 285 10.58 -10.95 -0.43
N ALA A 286 11.50 -10.22 -1.08
CA ALA A 286 11.28 -9.63 -2.39
C ALA A 286 10.99 -10.70 -3.46
N CYS A 287 11.72 -11.82 -3.48
CA CYS A 287 11.47 -12.92 -4.40
C CYS A 287 10.09 -13.57 -4.19
N ILE A 288 9.66 -13.74 -2.93
CA ILE A 288 8.30 -14.21 -2.60
C ILE A 288 7.24 -13.22 -3.13
N ASN A 289 7.47 -11.91 -2.96
CA ASN A 289 6.56 -10.89 -3.48
C ASN A 289 6.46 -10.89 -5.01
N ILE A 290 7.57 -11.13 -5.72
CA ILE A 290 7.54 -11.25 -7.18
C ILE A 290 6.61 -12.39 -7.63
N LEU A 291 6.61 -13.54 -6.93
CA LEU A 291 5.67 -14.63 -7.21
C LEU A 291 4.21 -14.19 -7.02
N PHE A 292 3.93 -13.42 -5.95
CA PHE A 292 2.61 -12.85 -5.74
C PHE A 292 2.22 -11.84 -6.84
N PHE A 293 3.14 -11.00 -7.33
CA PHE A 293 2.86 -10.07 -8.42
C PHE A 293 2.54 -10.78 -9.73
N ILE A 294 3.21 -11.89 -10.02
CA ILE A 294 2.88 -12.76 -11.15
C ILE A 294 1.43 -13.25 -10.99
N TYR A 295 1.10 -13.87 -9.84
CA TYR A 295 -0.25 -14.37 -9.58
C TYR A 295 -1.32 -13.28 -9.69
N SER A 296 -1.15 -12.17 -8.98
CA SER A 296 -2.12 -11.08 -8.91
C SER A 296 -2.29 -10.37 -10.26
N GLY A 297 -1.20 -10.18 -11.01
CA GLY A 297 -1.23 -9.65 -12.38
C GLY A 297 -2.01 -10.55 -13.34
N PHE A 298 -1.77 -11.86 -13.31
CA PHE A 298 -2.52 -12.83 -14.11
C PHE A 298 -4.00 -12.86 -13.72
N LYS A 299 -4.32 -12.93 -12.42
CA LYS A 299 -5.70 -12.91 -11.93
C LYS A 299 -6.46 -11.67 -12.40
N MET A 300 -5.87 -10.48 -12.24
CA MET A 300 -6.48 -9.23 -12.70
C MET A 300 -6.65 -9.21 -14.22
N THR A 301 -5.70 -9.76 -14.98
CA THR A 301 -5.80 -9.85 -16.45
C THR A 301 -6.89 -10.82 -16.90
N LEU A 302 -7.02 -11.97 -16.25
CA LEU A 302 -8.07 -12.95 -16.53
C LEU A 302 -9.45 -12.40 -16.15
N GLU A 303 -9.59 -11.74 -15.00
CA GLU A 303 -10.82 -11.05 -14.60
C GLU A 303 -11.25 -9.99 -15.64
N ARG A 304 -10.29 -9.25 -16.23
CA ARG A 304 -10.57 -8.32 -17.33
C ARG A 304 -10.99 -9.02 -18.61
N ARG A 305 -10.33 -10.13 -18.99
CA ARG A 305 -10.58 -10.87 -20.25
C ARG A 305 -11.82 -11.77 -20.25
N ALA A 306 -12.19 -12.35 -19.10
CA ALA A 306 -13.30 -13.29 -18.97
C ALA A 306 -14.68 -12.67 -19.25
N SER A 307 -14.76 -11.34 -19.35
CA SER A 307 -16.01 -10.61 -19.50
C SER A 307 -16.34 -10.27 -20.97
N LYS A 308 -16.30 -11.22 -21.91
CA LYS A 308 -16.88 -10.96 -23.24
C LYS A 308 -18.40 -10.92 -23.14
N PHE A 309 -19.01 -9.80 -23.53
CA PHE A 309 -20.47 -9.70 -23.60
C PHE A 309 -21.02 -10.67 -24.65
N LYS A 310 -22.15 -11.32 -24.35
CA LYS A 310 -22.89 -12.11 -25.33
C LYS A 310 -23.86 -11.19 -26.06
N ASN A 311 -23.61 -10.92 -27.34
CA ASN A 311 -24.47 -10.11 -28.18
C ASN A 311 -25.17 -11.00 -29.23
N PRO A 312 -26.49 -11.24 -29.14
CA PRO A 312 -27.21 -11.96 -30.18
C PRO A 312 -27.43 -11.10 -31.44
N TRP A 313 -27.49 -9.77 -31.30
CA TRP A 313 -27.68 -8.82 -32.41
C TRP A 313 -26.36 -8.14 -32.80
N LYS A 314 -26.18 -7.85 -34.09
CA LYS A 314 -25.04 -7.03 -34.57
C LYS A 314 -25.28 -5.55 -34.27
N LYS A 315 -24.19 -4.77 -34.18
CA LYS A 315 -24.22 -3.33 -33.83
C LYS A 315 -25.23 -2.51 -34.63
N ASP A 316 -25.34 -2.76 -35.94
CA ASP A 316 -26.19 -1.98 -36.86
C ASP A 316 -27.63 -2.48 -36.95
N GLN A 317 -27.93 -3.60 -36.27
CA GLN A 317 -29.28 -4.16 -36.16
C GLN A 317 -29.96 -3.80 -34.83
N ALA A 318 -29.17 -3.35 -33.84
CA ALA A 318 -29.66 -3.02 -32.52
C ALA A 318 -30.38 -1.68 -32.50
N GLU A 319 -31.51 -1.64 -31.79
CA GLU A 319 -32.29 -0.43 -31.52
C GLU A 319 -31.84 0.21 -30.20
N ILE A 320 -31.30 -0.59 -29.28
CA ILE A 320 -30.80 -0.15 -27.97
C ILE A 320 -29.32 -0.50 -27.85
N VAL A 321 -28.47 0.50 -27.69
CA VAL A 321 -27.02 0.33 -27.52
C VAL A 321 -26.64 0.62 -26.07
N VAL A 322 -25.93 -0.31 -25.42
CA VAL A 322 -25.42 -0.16 -24.06
C VAL A 322 -23.90 -0.02 -24.12
N LEU A 323 -23.37 1.12 -23.67
CA LEU A 323 -21.94 1.39 -23.59
C LEU A 323 -21.45 1.31 -22.15
N VAL A 324 -20.35 0.59 -21.94
CA VAL A 324 -19.84 0.32 -20.59
C VAL A 324 -18.44 0.87 -20.37
N GLY A 325 -18.27 1.63 -19.30
CA GLY A 325 -16.96 2.01 -18.74
C GLY A 325 -16.72 1.32 -17.40
N SER A 326 -15.70 0.48 -17.30
CA SER A 326 -15.45 -0.31 -16.09
C SER A 326 -13.96 -0.65 -15.97
N GLU A 327 -13.37 -0.31 -14.83
CA GLU A 327 -11.94 -0.57 -14.55
C GLU A 327 -11.71 -2.01 -14.07
N ASN A 328 -12.49 -2.43 -13.07
CA ASN A 328 -12.34 -3.71 -12.37
C ASN A 328 -13.50 -4.70 -12.64
N GLY A 329 -14.35 -4.42 -13.63
CA GLY A 329 -15.45 -5.30 -14.02
C GLY A 329 -16.71 -5.20 -13.15
N SER A 330 -16.73 -4.43 -12.06
CA SER A 330 -17.91 -4.32 -11.20
C SER A 330 -19.11 -3.64 -11.88
N THR A 331 -18.93 -2.44 -12.43
CA THR A 331 -19.94 -1.71 -13.24
C THR A 331 -20.41 -2.52 -14.45
N LYS A 332 -19.52 -3.36 -14.99
CA LYS A 332 -19.84 -4.24 -16.11
C LYS A 332 -20.89 -5.30 -15.77
N LYS A 333 -20.93 -5.79 -14.53
CA LYS A 333 -21.96 -6.74 -14.09
C LYS A 333 -23.35 -6.10 -14.13
N TYR A 334 -23.47 -4.87 -13.65
CA TYR A 334 -24.72 -4.10 -13.69
C TYR A 334 -25.21 -3.87 -15.13
N ALA A 335 -24.30 -3.45 -16.02
CA ALA A 335 -24.63 -3.26 -17.42
C ALA A 335 -24.99 -4.56 -18.14
N ALA A 336 -24.31 -5.66 -17.83
CA ALA A 336 -24.64 -6.98 -18.38
C ALA A 336 -26.03 -7.45 -17.92
N ALA A 337 -26.35 -7.29 -16.63
CA ALA A 337 -27.67 -7.67 -16.11
C ALA A 337 -28.81 -6.83 -16.73
N PHE A 338 -28.59 -5.53 -16.94
CA PHE A 338 -29.52 -4.68 -17.70
C PHE A 338 -29.70 -5.17 -19.15
N HIS A 339 -28.60 -5.45 -19.84
CA HIS A 339 -28.63 -5.97 -21.21
C HIS A 339 -29.36 -7.31 -21.33
N GLU A 340 -29.13 -8.24 -20.38
CA GLU A 340 -29.83 -9.52 -20.33
C GLU A 340 -31.35 -9.34 -20.18
N GLN A 341 -31.80 -8.37 -19.39
CA GLN A 341 -33.23 -8.04 -19.26
C GLN A 341 -33.83 -7.45 -20.53
N LEU A 342 -33.08 -6.62 -21.26
CA LEU A 342 -33.51 -6.14 -22.58
C LEU A 342 -33.69 -7.30 -23.56
N LEU A 343 -32.74 -8.23 -23.60
CA LEU A 343 -32.82 -9.42 -24.46
C LEU A 343 -33.99 -10.34 -24.06
N ALA A 344 -34.22 -10.53 -22.76
CA ALA A 344 -35.35 -11.31 -22.25
C ALA A 344 -36.70 -10.71 -22.69
N ASN A 345 -36.79 -9.38 -22.75
CA ASN A 345 -37.94 -8.64 -23.28
C ASN A 345 -37.94 -8.51 -24.82
N LYS A 346 -37.19 -9.37 -25.52
CA LYS A 346 -37.09 -9.43 -26.99
C LYS A 346 -36.62 -8.13 -27.64
N GLN A 347 -35.99 -7.23 -26.89
CA GLN A 347 -35.44 -6.00 -27.45
C GLN A 347 -34.16 -6.29 -28.24
N LYS A 348 -33.95 -5.57 -29.34
CA LYS A 348 -32.72 -5.65 -30.13
C LYS A 348 -31.63 -4.83 -29.46
N SER A 349 -31.01 -5.40 -28.42
CA SER A 349 -29.96 -4.74 -27.66
C SER A 349 -28.56 -5.17 -28.12
N TYR A 350 -27.60 -4.24 -28.08
CA TYR A 350 -26.17 -4.50 -28.28
C TYR A 350 -25.36 -3.80 -27.19
N ILE A 351 -24.49 -4.55 -26.50
CA ILE A 351 -23.63 -4.04 -25.42
C ILE A 351 -22.15 -4.07 -25.83
N THR A 352 -21.42 -2.99 -25.56
CA THR A 352 -19.98 -2.90 -25.86
C THR A 352 -19.26 -1.93 -24.91
N ASP A 353 -17.94 -1.89 -24.99
CA ASP A 353 -17.12 -0.95 -24.21
C ASP A 353 -17.22 0.48 -24.79
N LEU A 354 -17.08 1.51 -23.95
CA LEU A 354 -17.13 2.92 -24.38
C LEU A 354 -16.09 3.24 -25.48
N ASN A 355 -14.87 2.73 -25.38
CA ASN A 355 -13.84 2.91 -26.42
C ASN A 355 -14.18 2.23 -27.76
N ARG A 356 -15.22 1.40 -27.84
CA ARG A 356 -15.72 0.79 -29.07
C ARG A 356 -16.92 1.53 -29.66
N TYR A 357 -17.19 2.75 -29.20
CA TYR A 357 -18.20 3.62 -29.79
C TYR A 357 -17.97 3.83 -31.29
N THR A 358 -19.05 3.71 -32.07
CA THR A 358 -19.12 3.95 -33.52
C THR A 358 -20.48 4.54 -33.90
N SER A 359 -20.74 4.77 -35.18
CA SER A 359 -22.12 4.98 -35.66
C SER A 359 -22.94 3.69 -35.60
N TYR A 360 -24.24 3.81 -35.32
CA TYR A 360 -25.18 2.69 -35.24
C TYR A 360 -26.41 2.96 -36.13
N LYS A 361 -26.59 2.15 -37.20
CA LYS A 361 -27.60 2.44 -38.24
C LYS A 361 -29.05 2.44 -37.77
N LYS A 362 -29.41 1.59 -36.81
CA LYS A 362 -30.79 1.41 -36.31
C LYS A 362 -30.98 1.84 -34.86
N ALA A 363 -29.95 2.39 -34.22
CA ALA A 363 -30.04 2.79 -32.82
C ALA A 363 -31.03 3.93 -32.66
N LYS A 364 -31.91 3.77 -31.68
CA LYS A 364 -32.86 4.79 -31.19
C LYS A 364 -32.48 5.22 -29.78
N LYS A 365 -31.85 4.33 -29.00
CA LYS A 365 -31.52 4.53 -27.59
C LYS A 365 -30.06 4.20 -27.30
N LEU A 366 -29.39 5.05 -26.51
CA LEU A 366 -28.00 4.88 -26.06
C LEU A 366 -27.90 4.99 -24.55
N ILE A 367 -27.54 3.89 -23.89
CA ILE A 367 -27.41 3.82 -22.45
C ILE A 367 -25.93 3.76 -22.10
N VAL A 368 -25.42 4.74 -21.37
CA VAL A 368 -24.03 4.76 -20.90
C VAL A 368 -24.00 4.39 -19.43
N ILE A 369 -23.30 3.31 -19.10
CA ILE A 369 -23.10 2.85 -17.72
C ILE A 369 -21.60 2.85 -17.44
N THR A 370 -21.11 3.83 -16.66
CA THR A 370 -19.67 4.06 -16.52
C THR A 370 -19.23 4.28 -15.08
N ALA A 371 -18.07 3.72 -14.71
CA ALA A 371 -17.37 4.03 -13.47
C ALA A 371 -16.56 5.32 -13.61
N THR A 372 -16.22 5.94 -12.47
CA THR A 372 -15.21 6.99 -12.37
C THR A 372 -14.01 6.45 -11.58
N TYR A 373 -12.78 6.73 -12.04
CA TYR A 373 -11.55 6.27 -11.38
C TYR A 373 -10.65 7.43 -10.97
N GLY A 374 -9.71 7.17 -10.06
CA GLY A 374 -8.73 8.18 -9.61
C GLY A 374 -9.38 9.45 -9.06
N VAL A 375 -9.07 10.59 -9.67
CA VAL A 375 -9.55 11.93 -9.27
C VAL A 375 -10.61 12.43 -10.28
N GLY A 376 -11.49 11.54 -10.75
CA GLY A 376 -12.51 11.89 -11.74
C GLY A 376 -12.22 11.40 -13.16
N GLU A 377 -11.21 10.56 -13.34
CA GLU A 377 -10.76 10.07 -14.64
C GLU A 377 -11.66 8.96 -15.22
N PRO A 378 -11.68 8.79 -16.56
CA PRO A 378 -12.31 7.66 -17.21
C PRO A 378 -11.65 6.31 -16.85
N PRO A 379 -12.43 5.22 -16.82
CA PRO A 379 -11.87 3.87 -16.86
C PRO A 379 -11.03 3.64 -18.12
N ALA A 380 -10.09 2.70 -18.07
CA ALA A 380 -9.20 2.39 -19.19
C ALA A 380 -9.94 1.98 -20.48
N ASN A 381 -11.13 1.37 -20.37
CA ASN A 381 -11.97 1.00 -21.52
C ASN A 381 -12.90 2.15 -21.99
N ALA A 382 -12.73 3.36 -21.46
CA ALA A 382 -13.51 4.56 -21.78
C ALA A 382 -12.66 5.81 -22.10
N SER A 383 -11.34 5.71 -22.00
CA SER A 383 -10.38 6.83 -22.18
C SER A 383 -10.52 7.61 -23.49
N ASN A 384 -10.92 6.93 -24.57
CA ASN A 384 -10.98 7.49 -25.92
C ASN A 384 -12.41 7.85 -26.32
N PHE A 385 -13.39 7.66 -25.42
CA PHE A 385 -14.80 7.81 -25.74
C PHE A 385 -15.18 9.24 -26.08
N LEU A 386 -14.73 10.23 -25.28
CA LEU A 386 -15.07 11.64 -25.51
C LEU A 386 -14.57 12.12 -26.89
N GLN A 387 -13.32 11.80 -27.24
CA GLN A 387 -12.75 12.09 -28.55
C GLN A 387 -13.53 11.43 -29.71
N LYS A 388 -13.98 10.18 -29.51
CA LYS A 388 -14.81 9.49 -30.51
C LYS A 388 -16.20 10.09 -30.61
N LEU A 389 -16.77 10.53 -29.50
CA LEU A 389 -18.09 11.16 -29.48
C LEU A 389 -18.06 12.51 -30.20
N GLU A 390 -16.97 13.27 -30.10
CA GLU A 390 -16.78 14.49 -30.88
C GLU A 390 -16.72 14.22 -32.39
N THR A 391 -15.97 13.18 -32.81
CA THR A 391 -15.67 12.89 -34.22
C THR A 391 -16.71 12.07 -34.97
N ILE A 392 -17.58 11.35 -34.26
CA ILE A 392 -18.53 10.42 -34.87
C ILE A 392 -19.96 10.90 -34.63
N ASP A 393 -20.66 11.16 -35.73
CA ASP A 393 -22.09 11.49 -35.70
C ASP A 393 -22.97 10.25 -35.88
N GLN A 394 -24.17 10.32 -35.33
CA GLN A 394 -25.16 9.25 -35.44
C GLN A 394 -26.08 9.50 -36.63
N VAL A 395 -26.55 8.41 -37.23
CA VAL A 395 -27.39 8.46 -38.44
C VAL A 395 -28.81 8.92 -38.11
N ASN A 396 -29.31 8.55 -36.92
CA ASN A 396 -30.64 8.91 -36.45
C ASN A 396 -30.52 9.73 -35.15
N PRO A 397 -31.54 10.52 -34.80
CA PRO A 397 -31.68 11.04 -33.44
C PRO A 397 -31.71 9.89 -32.42
N ILE A 398 -30.96 10.04 -31.33
CA ILE A 398 -30.83 9.03 -30.29
C ILE A 398 -31.24 9.61 -28.94
N GLU A 399 -32.11 8.89 -28.24
CA GLU A 399 -32.40 9.13 -26.84
C GLU A 399 -31.30 8.52 -25.95
N PHE A 400 -30.77 9.27 -24.99
CA PHE A 400 -29.69 8.77 -24.12
C PHE A 400 -30.03 8.82 -22.63
N SER A 401 -29.35 7.94 -21.89
CA SER A 401 -29.39 7.88 -20.42
C SER A 401 -27.99 7.55 -19.89
N VAL A 402 -27.56 8.21 -18.82
CA VAL A 402 -26.23 8.00 -18.24
C VAL A 402 -26.35 7.58 -16.78
N VAL A 403 -25.64 6.50 -16.42
CA VAL A 403 -25.54 5.98 -15.07
C VAL A 403 -24.07 5.96 -14.66
N GLY A 404 -23.74 6.75 -13.65
CA GLY A 404 -22.39 6.87 -13.10
C GLY A 404 -22.21 6.04 -11.84
N PHE A 405 -21.19 5.18 -11.81
CA PHE A 405 -20.74 4.49 -10.59
C PHE A 405 -19.52 5.21 -10.00
N GLY A 406 -19.59 5.53 -8.71
CA GLY A 406 -18.51 6.21 -7.99
C GLY A 406 -18.63 6.03 -6.49
N SER A 407 -17.81 6.77 -5.75
CA SER A 407 -17.87 6.79 -4.28
C SER A 407 -17.76 8.22 -3.77
N MET A 408 -18.65 8.59 -2.84
CA MET A 408 -18.62 9.89 -2.14
C MET A 408 -17.40 10.04 -1.24
N SER A 409 -16.64 8.95 -1.03
CA SER A 409 -15.34 8.98 -0.34
C SER A 409 -14.26 9.72 -1.14
N TYR A 410 -14.48 9.98 -2.42
CA TYR A 410 -13.57 10.73 -3.29
C TYR A 410 -14.16 12.11 -3.61
N PRO A 411 -13.33 13.18 -3.72
CA PRO A 411 -13.83 14.53 -3.97
C PRO A 411 -14.69 14.67 -5.24
N ASN A 412 -14.32 13.95 -6.30
CA ASN A 412 -14.91 14.08 -7.63
C ASN A 412 -15.92 12.94 -7.88
N PHE A 413 -17.01 12.93 -7.12
CA PHE A 413 -18.03 11.86 -7.14
C PHE A 413 -18.76 11.76 -8.49
N CYS A 414 -18.58 10.62 -9.17
CA CYS A 414 -19.12 10.32 -10.51
C CYS A 414 -18.78 11.38 -11.57
N GLU A 415 -17.61 12.00 -11.47
CA GLU A 415 -17.19 13.09 -12.36
C GLU A 415 -17.18 12.68 -13.83
N PHE A 416 -16.56 11.55 -14.18
CA PHE A 416 -16.50 11.12 -15.58
C PHE A 416 -17.89 10.90 -16.18
N ALA A 417 -18.83 10.34 -15.41
CA ALA A 417 -20.22 10.20 -15.86
C ALA A 417 -20.92 11.57 -16.04
N SER A 418 -20.59 12.54 -15.19
CA SER A 418 -21.09 13.91 -15.29
C SER A 418 -20.59 14.61 -16.55
N VAL A 419 -19.30 14.42 -16.88
CA VAL A 419 -18.71 14.91 -18.13
C VAL A 419 -19.38 14.27 -19.35
N VAL A 420 -19.56 12.94 -19.35
CA VAL A 420 -20.23 12.24 -20.45
C VAL A 420 -21.66 12.73 -20.67
N ASP A 421 -22.44 12.86 -19.60
CA ASP A 421 -23.81 13.37 -19.67
C ASP A 421 -23.86 14.81 -20.22
N ALA A 422 -22.95 15.68 -19.79
CA ALA A 422 -22.86 17.05 -20.28
C ALA A 422 -22.48 17.13 -21.76
N VAL A 423 -21.55 16.28 -22.23
CA VAL A 423 -21.13 16.26 -23.63
C VAL A 423 -22.24 15.71 -24.53
N LEU A 424 -22.90 14.62 -24.14
CA LEU A 424 -24.05 14.06 -24.88
C LEU A 424 -25.20 15.07 -24.98
N ASN A 425 -25.51 15.78 -23.88
CA ASN A 425 -26.59 16.77 -23.87
C ASN A 425 -26.32 17.98 -24.77
N LYS A 426 -25.05 18.28 -25.07
CA LYS A 426 -24.66 19.37 -25.97
C LYS A 426 -24.55 18.94 -27.44
N LYS A 427 -24.40 17.63 -27.72
CA LYS A 427 -24.15 17.13 -29.07
C LYS A 427 -25.47 17.06 -29.87
N PRO A 428 -25.53 17.61 -31.10
CA PRO A 428 -26.71 17.49 -31.96
C PRO A 428 -27.07 16.03 -32.23
N GLY A 429 -28.36 15.74 -32.33
CA GLY A 429 -28.86 14.38 -32.56
C GLY A 429 -28.97 13.51 -31.31
N PHE A 430 -28.68 14.05 -30.12
CA PHE A 430 -28.89 13.38 -28.85
C PHE A 430 -29.93 14.10 -27.99
N ASN A 431 -30.92 13.35 -27.50
CA ASN A 431 -31.95 13.85 -26.60
C ASN A 431 -31.87 13.12 -25.27
N ARG A 432 -31.81 13.86 -24.16
CA ARG A 432 -31.76 13.25 -22.83
C ARG A 432 -33.13 12.64 -22.48
N GLN A 433 -33.16 11.33 -22.20
CA GLN A 433 -34.38 10.63 -21.78
C GLN A 433 -34.56 10.64 -20.26
N THR A 434 -33.49 10.34 -19.52
CA THR A 434 -33.49 10.34 -18.05
C THR A 434 -32.36 11.22 -17.51
N ALA A 435 -32.55 11.78 -16.31
CA ALA A 435 -31.50 12.54 -15.64
C ALA A 435 -30.30 11.63 -15.30
N LEU A 436 -29.10 12.22 -15.23
CA LEU A 436 -27.90 11.51 -14.79
C LEU A 436 -28.11 10.92 -13.38
N VAL A 437 -27.98 9.59 -13.26
CA VAL A 437 -28.02 8.90 -11.97
C VAL A 437 -26.61 8.63 -11.48
N LYS A 438 -26.29 9.05 -10.25
CA LYS A 438 -25.00 8.82 -9.59
C LYS A 438 -25.15 7.77 -8.49
N ILE A 439 -24.60 6.59 -8.72
CA ILE A 439 -24.62 5.45 -7.79
C ILE A 439 -23.40 5.51 -6.89
N ASN A 440 -23.64 5.65 -5.59
CA ASN A 440 -22.59 5.56 -4.57
C ASN A 440 -22.30 4.09 -4.22
N ASP A 441 -21.02 3.72 -4.20
CA ASP A 441 -20.48 2.44 -3.70
C ASP A 441 -21.23 1.19 -4.20
N LYS A 442 -21.64 1.21 -5.48
CA LYS A 442 -22.37 0.10 -6.13
C LYS A 442 -23.70 -0.21 -5.43
N SER A 443 -24.41 0.80 -4.91
CA SER A 443 -25.76 0.63 -4.39
C SER A 443 -26.70 0.06 -5.46
N PHE A 444 -27.21 -1.13 -5.17
CA PHE A 444 -28.19 -1.79 -6.03
C PHE A 444 -29.53 -1.05 -6.04
N GLU A 445 -29.88 -0.38 -4.94
CA GLU A 445 -31.16 0.33 -4.78
C GLU A 445 -31.21 1.55 -5.69
N THR A 446 -30.14 2.36 -5.73
CA THR A 446 -30.04 3.49 -6.66
C THR A 446 -30.02 3.02 -8.11
N PHE A 447 -29.38 1.89 -8.39
CA PHE A 447 -29.43 1.28 -9.72
C PHE A 447 -30.84 0.79 -10.08
N HIS A 448 -31.55 0.17 -9.14
CA HIS A 448 -32.90 -0.34 -9.33
C HIS A 448 -33.90 0.80 -9.50
N GLN A 449 -33.75 1.89 -8.75
CA GLN A 449 -34.55 3.09 -8.95
C GLN A 449 -34.40 3.64 -10.37
N TRP A 450 -33.16 3.76 -10.85
CA TRP A 450 -32.92 4.14 -12.24
C TRP A 450 -33.53 3.15 -13.22
N LEU A 451 -33.42 1.84 -12.94
CA LEU A 451 -34.01 0.80 -13.76
C LEU A 451 -35.54 0.95 -13.86
N ASP A 452 -36.22 1.21 -12.75
CA ASP A 452 -37.67 1.40 -12.68
C ASP A 452 -38.09 2.67 -13.43
N GLU A 453 -37.39 3.78 -13.22
CA GLU A 453 -37.63 5.04 -13.93
C GLU A 453 -37.43 4.87 -15.44
N TRP A 454 -36.33 4.23 -15.85
CA TRP A 454 -36.06 3.95 -17.25
C TRP A 454 -37.10 2.98 -17.84
N ALA A 455 -37.45 1.92 -17.13
CA ALA A 455 -38.48 0.95 -17.54
C ALA A 455 -39.84 1.63 -17.77
N ALA A 456 -40.24 2.53 -16.87
CA ALA A 456 -41.48 3.29 -16.97
C ALA A 456 -41.49 4.24 -18.18
N CYS A 457 -40.39 4.95 -18.45
CA CYS A 457 -40.29 5.81 -19.64
C CYS A 457 -40.31 5.05 -20.98
N ASN A 458 -40.11 3.73 -20.95
CA ASN A 458 -39.96 2.91 -22.14
C ASN A 458 -41.04 1.83 -22.27
N ASP A 459 -42.06 1.83 -21.40
CA ASP A 459 -43.12 0.82 -21.31
C ASP A 459 -42.59 -0.63 -21.34
N LEU A 460 -41.45 -0.85 -20.66
CA LEU A 460 -40.72 -2.11 -20.66
C LEU A 460 -40.45 -2.56 -19.23
N PRO A 461 -41.22 -3.50 -18.66
CA PRO A 461 -40.95 -3.99 -17.31
C PRO A 461 -39.63 -4.78 -17.30
N LEU A 462 -38.65 -4.25 -16.57
CA LEU A 462 -37.34 -4.88 -16.39
C LEU A 462 -37.20 -5.32 -14.93
N SER A 463 -36.67 -6.52 -14.70
CA SER A 463 -36.44 -7.03 -13.35
C SER A 463 -35.03 -7.60 -13.23
N VAL A 464 -34.14 -6.87 -12.55
CA VAL A 464 -32.77 -7.32 -12.32
C VAL A 464 -32.64 -7.91 -10.93
N SER A 465 -32.14 -9.14 -10.81
CA SER A 465 -31.91 -9.76 -9.49
C SER A 465 -30.66 -9.21 -8.79
N LYS A 466 -30.81 -8.87 -7.50
CA LYS A 466 -29.73 -8.42 -6.62
C LYS A 466 -28.67 -9.49 -6.36
N THR A 467 -29.07 -10.76 -6.28
CA THR A 467 -28.23 -11.90 -5.85
C THR A 467 -27.00 -12.14 -6.73
N ASN A 468 -27.03 -11.70 -7.99
CA ASN A 468 -25.92 -11.84 -8.93
C ASN A 468 -25.02 -10.59 -9.01
N LEU A 469 -25.46 -9.46 -8.45
CA LEU A 469 -24.80 -8.16 -8.57
C LEU A 469 -24.11 -7.72 -7.28
N VAL A 470 -24.64 -8.13 -6.13
CA VAL A 470 -24.11 -7.76 -4.81
C VAL A 470 -23.27 -8.91 -4.25
N THR A 471 -22.14 -8.57 -3.62
CA THR A 471 -21.28 -9.55 -2.96
C THR A 471 -22.01 -10.03 -1.71
N LYS A 472 -22.20 -11.35 -1.54
CA LYS A 472 -22.90 -11.92 -0.37
C LYS A 472 -22.42 -11.24 0.92
N PRO A 473 -23.32 -10.79 1.82
CA PRO A 473 -22.91 -10.19 3.08
C PRO A 473 -22.04 -11.17 3.86
N LEU A 474 -20.95 -10.65 4.43
CA LEU A 474 -20.09 -11.37 5.35
C LEU A 474 -20.91 -11.85 6.57
N LYS A 475 -20.48 -12.95 7.21
CA LYS A 475 -21.17 -13.57 8.36
C LYS A 475 -21.70 -12.53 9.37
N THR A 476 -23.02 -12.51 9.57
CA THR A 476 -23.70 -11.72 10.61
C THR A 476 -23.70 -12.44 11.95
N HIS A 477 -23.79 -11.69 13.05
CA HIS A 477 -23.91 -12.20 14.41
C HIS A 477 -25.23 -11.73 15.03
N SER A 478 -25.73 -12.47 16.02
CA SER A 478 -26.94 -12.12 16.75
C SER A 478 -26.66 -11.13 17.88
N TYR A 479 -27.58 -10.19 18.07
CA TYR A 479 -27.58 -9.21 19.15
C TYR A 479 -28.96 -9.13 19.76
N THR A 480 -29.04 -9.09 21.09
CA THR A 480 -30.29 -8.95 21.83
C THR A 480 -30.49 -7.52 22.29
N VAL A 481 -31.69 -6.97 22.12
CA VAL A 481 -32.06 -5.64 22.62
C VAL A 481 -32.19 -5.71 24.13
N VAL A 482 -31.40 -4.91 24.84
CA VAL A 482 -31.42 -4.87 26.31
C VAL A 482 -32.11 -3.63 26.85
N GLU A 483 -32.12 -2.55 26.07
CA GLU A 483 -32.74 -1.28 26.49
C GLU A 483 -33.19 -0.48 25.28
N THR A 484 -34.34 0.14 25.37
CA THR A 484 -34.84 1.15 24.42
C THR A 484 -35.32 2.35 25.20
N LYS A 485 -34.74 3.53 24.97
CA LYS A 485 -35.16 4.79 25.59
C LYS A 485 -35.89 5.63 24.54
N GLY A 486 -37.18 5.84 24.78
CA GLY A 486 -38.19 6.18 23.76
C GLY A 486 -38.45 7.67 23.51
N ILE A 487 -39.14 7.90 22.38
CA ILE A 487 -39.45 9.15 21.65
C ILE A 487 -40.54 10.02 22.30
N GLU A 488 -41.35 9.49 23.20
CA GLU A 488 -42.57 10.16 23.68
C GLU A 488 -42.31 11.51 24.37
N GLU A 489 -41.07 11.75 24.81
CA GLU A 489 -40.63 13.00 25.44
C GLU A 489 -39.55 13.77 24.64
N ASN A 490 -39.10 13.24 23.49
CA ASN A 490 -38.05 13.88 22.69
C ASN A 490 -38.61 14.56 21.43
N PRO A 491 -38.57 15.90 21.33
CA PRO A 491 -39.16 16.64 20.20
C PRO A 491 -38.47 16.37 18.86
N ASP A 492 -37.27 15.79 18.86
CA ASP A 492 -36.51 15.49 17.65
C ASP A 492 -36.78 14.11 17.06
N GLN A 493 -37.73 13.36 17.63
CA GLN A 493 -38.06 11.98 17.25
C GLN A 493 -36.81 11.08 17.27
N THR A 494 -35.93 11.29 18.25
CA THR A 494 -34.69 10.54 18.42
C THR A 494 -34.83 9.57 19.59
N PHE A 495 -34.30 8.36 19.44
CA PHE A 495 -34.30 7.32 20.47
C PHE A 495 -32.92 6.69 20.64
N LEU A 496 -32.73 6.03 21.78
CA LEU A 496 -31.57 5.19 22.05
C LEU A 496 -31.97 3.72 22.06
N ILE A 497 -31.12 2.86 21.51
CA ILE A 497 -31.22 1.41 21.64
C ILE A 497 -29.88 0.85 22.09
N LYS A 498 -29.90 -0.01 23.12
CA LYS A 498 -28.74 -0.79 23.54
C LYS A 498 -28.90 -2.24 23.11
N LEU A 499 -27.86 -2.78 22.50
CA LEU A 499 -27.79 -4.12 21.96
C LEU A 499 -26.63 -4.89 22.60
N GLN A 500 -26.93 -6.05 23.18
CA GLN A 500 -25.93 -6.95 23.73
C GLN A 500 -25.50 -7.97 22.67
N PRO A 501 -24.20 -8.15 22.40
CA PRO A 501 -23.73 -9.19 21.49
C PRO A 501 -23.88 -10.58 22.12
N ASN A 502 -24.52 -11.53 21.42
CA ASN A 502 -24.72 -12.90 21.91
C ASN A 502 -23.43 -13.76 21.83
N SER A 503 -22.33 -13.19 21.35
CA SER A 503 -21.02 -13.83 21.23
C SER A 503 -19.92 -12.81 21.49
N LYS A 504 -18.79 -13.26 22.03
CA LYS A 504 -17.65 -12.37 22.35
C LYS A 504 -17.09 -11.75 21.08
N GLN A 505 -17.21 -10.43 20.97
CA GLN A 505 -16.70 -9.66 19.84
C GLN A 505 -15.81 -8.53 20.33
N LYS A 506 -14.67 -8.31 19.67
CA LYS A 506 -13.82 -7.14 19.92
C LYS A 506 -14.51 -5.94 19.28
N ILE A 507 -15.17 -5.09 20.04
CA ILE A 507 -15.89 -3.88 19.57
C ILE A 507 -15.28 -2.64 20.21
N LYS A 508 -15.22 -1.52 19.47
CA LYS A 508 -14.80 -0.21 19.99
C LYS A 508 -15.78 0.88 19.61
N SER A 509 -15.87 1.92 20.44
CA SER A 509 -16.65 3.12 20.11
C SER A 509 -16.08 3.78 18.86
N GLY A 510 -16.96 4.15 17.93
CA GLY A 510 -16.61 4.64 16.59
C GLY A 510 -16.69 3.57 15.50
N ASP A 511 -16.74 2.26 15.83
CA ASP A 511 -17.12 1.22 14.86
C ASP A 511 -18.56 1.45 14.36
N LEU A 512 -18.94 0.80 13.26
CA LEU A 512 -20.31 0.88 12.72
C LEU A 512 -21.03 -0.46 12.85
N LEU A 513 -22.33 -0.42 13.14
CA LEU A 513 -23.23 -1.56 13.09
C LEU A 513 -23.95 -1.57 11.76
N ALA A 514 -23.69 -2.60 10.95
CA ALA A 514 -24.42 -2.90 9.74
C ALA A 514 -25.62 -3.79 10.06
N ILE A 515 -26.82 -3.28 9.81
CA ILE A 515 -28.08 -4.02 9.92
C ILE A 515 -28.70 -4.27 8.54
N TYR A 516 -29.61 -5.23 8.49
CA TYR A 516 -30.31 -5.68 7.28
C TYR A 516 -31.82 -5.76 7.58
N PRO A 517 -32.54 -4.62 7.52
CA PRO A 517 -33.96 -4.57 7.82
C PRO A 517 -34.77 -5.56 6.95
N ALA A 518 -35.83 -6.15 7.49
CA ALA A 518 -36.73 -7.06 6.75
C ALA A 518 -36.06 -8.30 6.09
N ASN A 519 -34.87 -8.72 6.55
CA ASN A 519 -34.03 -9.74 5.88
C ASN A 519 -33.73 -9.41 4.41
N ASP A 520 -33.84 -8.14 4.02
CA ASP A 520 -33.37 -7.71 2.72
C ASP A 520 -31.85 -7.52 2.76
N GLU A 521 -31.17 -7.65 1.62
CA GLU A 521 -29.72 -7.49 1.55
C GLU A 521 -29.28 -6.00 1.62
N ARG A 522 -30.14 -5.07 2.08
CA ARG A 522 -29.82 -3.62 2.13
C ARG A 522 -29.09 -3.31 3.42
N GLU A 523 -27.81 -3.01 3.29
CA GLU A 523 -26.97 -2.66 4.42
C GLU A 523 -27.32 -1.25 4.92
N ARG A 524 -27.58 -1.10 6.22
CA ARG A 524 -27.70 0.20 6.88
C ARG A 524 -26.71 0.31 8.03
N LEU A 525 -25.94 1.39 8.03
CA LEU A 525 -24.88 1.63 9.00
C LEU A 525 -25.34 2.58 10.09
N TYR A 526 -24.95 2.27 11.33
CA TYR A 526 -25.19 3.09 12.50
C TYR A 526 -23.90 3.19 13.33
N SER A 527 -23.51 4.40 13.71
CA SER A 527 -22.30 4.62 14.52
C SER A 527 -22.49 4.07 15.94
N ILE A 528 -21.53 3.28 16.41
CA ILE A 528 -21.57 2.59 17.69
C ILE A 528 -20.93 3.44 18.77
N GLY A 529 -21.65 3.70 19.85
CA GLY A 529 -21.08 4.00 21.17
C GLY A 529 -21.03 2.72 21.99
N LYS A 530 -19.85 2.21 22.34
CA LYS A 530 -19.73 1.04 23.22
C LYS A 530 -19.78 1.51 24.68
N ILE A 531 -20.80 1.08 25.41
CA ILE A 531 -21.00 1.32 26.84
C ILE A 531 -20.99 -0.05 27.53
N ASP A 532 -20.05 -0.23 28.45
CA ASP A 532 -19.71 -1.54 29.04
C ASP A 532 -19.46 -2.58 27.94
N ASP A 533 -20.22 -3.67 27.88
CA ASP A 533 -20.17 -4.66 26.78
C ASP A 533 -21.32 -4.54 25.78
N ASN A 534 -22.14 -3.51 25.91
CA ASN A 534 -23.28 -3.24 25.04
C ASN A 534 -22.94 -2.21 23.95
N LEU A 535 -23.63 -2.36 22.82
CA LEU A 535 -23.64 -1.40 21.72
C LEU A 535 -24.79 -0.42 21.95
N GLN A 536 -24.51 0.87 22.08
CA GLN A 536 -25.53 1.91 22.06
C GLN A 536 -25.56 2.59 20.71
N LEU A 537 -26.76 2.72 20.13
CA LEU A 537 -27.02 3.52 18.94
C LEU A 537 -27.94 4.69 19.31
N SER A 538 -27.75 5.83 18.65
CA SER A 538 -28.72 6.93 18.66
C SER A 538 -29.29 7.12 17.27
N ILE A 539 -30.62 7.09 17.16
CA ILE A 539 -31.31 6.97 15.88
C ILE A 539 -32.43 7.98 15.84
N LYS A 540 -32.51 8.73 14.74
CA LYS A 540 -33.65 9.57 14.41
C LYS A 540 -34.67 8.73 13.66
N LEU A 541 -35.91 8.72 14.13
CA LEU A 541 -37.00 8.04 13.47
C LEU A 541 -37.35 8.79 12.18
N HIS A 542 -37.18 8.11 11.05
CA HIS A 542 -37.81 8.51 9.80
C HIS A 542 -38.99 7.57 9.56
N PRO A 543 -40.25 8.05 9.60
CA PRO A 543 -41.43 7.18 9.52
C PRO A 543 -41.45 6.25 8.29
N LYS A 544 -40.96 6.74 7.15
CA LYS A 544 -40.82 5.98 5.89
C LYS A 544 -39.44 5.30 5.74
N GLY A 545 -38.56 5.43 6.72
CA GLY A 545 -37.19 4.90 6.68
C GLY A 545 -37.13 3.44 7.13
N LEU A 546 -36.66 2.56 6.27
CA LEU A 546 -36.62 1.11 6.54
C LEU A 546 -35.78 0.75 7.76
N GLY A 547 -34.56 1.30 7.89
CA GLY A 547 -33.67 1.00 9.01
C GLY A 547 -34.15 1.60 10.34
N SER A 548 -34.49 2.89 10.34
CA SER A 548 -34.95 3.59 11.55
C SER A 548 -36.27 3.00 12.06
N SER A 549 -37.23 2.72 11.17
CA SER A 549 -38.51 2.13 11.56
C SER A 549 -38.37 0.67 11.98
N TYR A 550 -37.42 -0.08 11.40
CA TYR A 550 -37.09 -1.44 11.84
C TYR A 550 -36.55 -1.44 13.27
N LEU A 551 -35.54 -0.62 13.56
CA LEU A 551 -34.95 -0.54 14.90
C LEU A 551 -35.92 0.00 15.95
N HIS A 552 -36.79 0.94 15.56
CA HIS A 552 -37.82 1.51 16.44
C HIS A 552 -38.89 0.50 16.87
N LYS A 553 -39.20 -0.48 16.01
CA LYS A 553 -40.20 -1.52 16.31
C LYS A 553 -39.69 -2.62 17.24
N LEU A 554 -38.41 -2.64 17.56
CA LEU A 554 -37.83 -3.67 18.41
C LEU A 554 -38.19 -3.42 19.87
N SER A 555 -38.67 -4.46 20.55
CA SER A 555 -38.86 -4.46 22.00
C SER A 555 -37.64 -5.05 22.71
N VAL A 556 -37.47 -4.72 23.99
CA VAL A 556 -36.48 -5.38 24.87
C VAL A 556 -36.68 -6.91 24.81
N GLY A 557 -35.58 -7.65 24.69
CA GLY A 557 -35.55 -9.10 24.46
C GLY A 557 -35.55 -9.52 22.98
N SER A 558 -35.88 -8.63 22.05
CA SER A 558 -35.81 -8.92 20.61
C SER A 558 -34.39 -9.23 20.17
N THR A 559 -34.22 -10.14 19.21
CA THR A 559 -32.91 -10.47 18.65
C THR A 559 -32.81 -10.03 17.19
N ILE A 560 -31.71 -9.37 16.84
CA ILE A 560 -31.41 -8.94 15.47
C ILE A 560 -30.11 -9.58 14.96
N LYS A 561 -29.99 -9.72 13.64
CA LYS A 561 -28.74 -10.09 12.98
C LYS A 561 -28.05 -8.84 12.43
N ALA A 562 -26.80 -8.64 12.81
CA ALA A 562 -26.02 -7.48 12.37
C ALA A 562 -24.53 -7.84 12.21
N ARG A 563 -23.77 -6.93 11.62
CA ARG A 563 -22.32 -7.10 11.42
C ARG A 563 -21.59 -5.85 11.88
N ILE A 564 -20.44 -6.04 12.54
CA ILE A 564 -19.56 -4.93 12.90
C ILE A 564 -18.67 -4.57 11.71
N ILE A 565 -18.65 -3.28 11.36
CA ILE A 565 -17.67 -2.70 10.44
C ILE A 565 -16.64 -1.92 11.25
N LYS A 566 -15.37 -2.27 11.07
CA LYS A 566 -14.27 -1.64 11.78
C LYS A 566 -13.94 -0.27 11.21
N ASN A 567 -14.05 0.77 12.03
CA ASN A 567 -13.71 2.14 11.66
C ASN A 567 -12.46 2.62 12.39
N TYR A 568 -11.31 2.04 12.06
CA TYR A 568 -10.03 2.35 12.70
C TYR A 568 -9.64 3.83 12.64
N SER A 569 -10.13 4.58 11.64
CA SER A 569 -9.90 6.02 11.48
C SER A 569 -10.62 6.86 12.52
N PHE A 570 -11.69 6.33 13.13
CA PHE A 570 -12.57 7.08 14.02
C PHE A 570 -12.54 6.56 15.46
N TYR A 571 -11.37 6.11 15.94
CA TYR A 571 -11.19 5.73 17.34
C TYR A 571 -10.68 6.90 18.18
N PHE A 572 -11.12 6.94 19.44
CA PHE A 572 -10.64 7.89 20.42
C PHE A 572 -9.10 7.81 20.57
N PRO A 573 -8.39 8.95 20.60
CA PRO A 573 -6.93 8.95 20.67
C PRO A 573 -6.43 8.43 22.02
N LYS A 574 -5.36 7.60 22.01
CA LYS A 574 -4.74 7.09 23.25
C LYS A 574 -3.88 8.14 23.97
N LYS A 575 -3.31 9.08 23.22
CA LYS A 575 -2.49 10.21 23.67
C LYS A 575 -2.89 11.42 22.82
N SER A 576 -3.33 12.49 23.46
CA SER A 576 -3.67 13.77 22.84
C SER A 576 -3.57 14.84 23.92
N SER A 577 -3.12 16.05 23.59
CA SER A 577 -3.07 17.18 24.54
C SER A 577 -4.49 17.58 24.98
N ALA A 578 -5.41 17.65 24.02
CA ALA A 578 -6.84 17.72 24.25
C ALA A 578 -7.61 17.03 23.12
N VAL A 579 -8.88 16.71 23.34
CA VAL A 579 -9.79 16.14 22.35
C VAL A 579 -11.02 17.01 22.22
N ILE A 580 -11.32 17.47 21.01
CA ILE A 580 -12.53 18.23 20.70
C ILE A 580 -13.47 17.30 19.92
N LEU A 581 -14.64 17.03 20.49
CA LEU A 581 -15.69 16.23 19.89
C LEU A 581 -16.77 17.18 19.36
N ILE A 582 -17.14 17.08 18.08
CA ILE A 582 -18.13 17.96 17.44
C ILE A 582 -19.22 17.09 16.83
N ALA A 583 -20.44 17.21 17.33
CA ALA A 583 -21.58 16.44 16.85
C ALA A 583 -22.84 17.27 16.65
N ASN A 584 -23.72 16.80 15.77
CA ASN A 584 -25.12 17.23 15.76
C ASN A 584 -26.09 16.04 15.76
N GLY A 585 -27.20 16.19 16.51
CA GLY A 585 -28.23 15.16 16.66
C GLY A 585 -27.66 13.80 17.03
N THR A 586 -27.99 12.78 16.24
CA THR A 586 -27.57 11.38 16.45
C THR A 586 -26.07 11.15 16.32
N GLY A 587 -25.30 12.11 15.77
CA GLY A 587 -23.84 12.04 15.69
C GLY A 587 -23.14 11.96 17.06
N VAL A 588 -23.87 12.22 18.15
CA VAL A 588 -23.34 12.07 19.52
C VAL A 588 -23.12 10.60 19.94
N ALA A 589 -23.78 9.64 19.30
CA ALA A 589 -23.75 8.22 19.67
C ALA A 589 -22.33 7.65 19.89
N PRO A 590 -21.40 7.73 18.92
CA PRO A 590 -20.05 7.22 19.12
C PRO A 590 -19.31 7.96 20.23
N PHE A 591 -19.57 9.26 20.42
CA PHE A 591 -18.91 10.06 21.44
C PHE A 591 -19.33 9.70 22.85
N LEU A 592 -20.59 9.34 23.10
CA LEU A 592 -21.03 8.82 24.41
C LEU A 592 -20.21 7.59 24.81
N GLY A 593 -20.03 6.65 23.88
CA GLY A 593 -19.18 5.48 24.12
C GLY A 593 -17.69 5.79 24.21
N MET A 594 -17.19 6.83 23.52
CA MET A 594 -15.79 7.24 23.62
C MET A 594 -15.51 7.93 24.97
N LEU A 595 -16.44 8.75 25.45
CA LEU A 595 -16.39 9.35 26.78
C LEU A 595 -16.37 8.28 27.85
N HIS A 596 -17.24 7.26 27.75
CA HIS A 596 -17.21 6.11 28.68
C HIS A 596 -15.83 5.44 28.77
N GLN A 597 -15.14 5.35 27.62
CA GLN A 597 -13.82 4.75 27.45
C GLN A 597 -12.64 5.68 27.74
N ASN A 598 -12.87 6.97 28.03
CA ASN A 598 -11.83 7.94 28.37
C ASN A 598 -11.32 7.76 29.80
N VAL A 599 -10.84 6.55 30.13
CA VAL A 599 -10.32 6.19 31.46
C VAL A 599 -9.07 7.00 31.85
N ARG A 600 -8.33 7.50 30.86
CA ARG A 600 -7.15 8.36 31.08
C ARG A 600 -7.49 9.82 31.37
N GLN A 601 -8.78 10.19 31.33
CA GLN A 601 -9.26 11.55 31.57
C GLN A 601 -8.51 12.58 30.70
N ASN A 602 -8.29 12.25 29.43
CA ASN A 602 -7.73 13.23 28.48
C ASN A 602 -8.66 14.46 28.45
N PRO A 603 -8.15 15.70 28.51
CA PRO A 603 -8.99 16.90 28.44
C PRO A 603 -9.89 16.84 27.21
N THR A 604 -11.20 16.82 27.41
CA THR A 604 -12.17 16.55 26.33
C THR A 604 -13.31 17.54 26.36
N HIS A 605 -13.55 18.23 25.25
CA HIS A 605 -14.67 19.16 25.08
C HIS A 605 -15.65 18.60 24.06
N LEU A 606 -16.94 18.60 24.37
CA LEU A 606 -18.00 18.17 23.46
C LEU A 606 -18.83 19.38 23.02
N TYR A 607 -18.82 19.66 21.72
CA TYR A 607 -19.68 20.62 21.05
C TYR A 607 -20.83 19.86 20.41
N LEU A 608 -22.04 19.99 20.97
CA LEU A 608 -23.21 19.22 20.56
C LEU A 608 -24.34 20.14 20.10
N GLY A 609 -24.75 19.98 18.83
CA GLY A 609 -25.87 20.67 18.23
C GLY A 609 -27.15 19.86 18.30
N LEU A 610 -28.19 20.41 18.93
CA LEU A 610 -29.54 19.86 18.99
C LEU A 610 -30.55 20.88 18.46
N ARG A 611 -31.82 20.50 18.32
CA ARG A 611 -32.85 21.45 17.89
C ARG A 611 -33.45 22.19 19.08
N HIS A 612 -33.93 21.47 20.08
CA HIS A 612 -34.63 22.01 21.24
C HIS A 612 -33.84 21.78 22.54
N ALA A 613 -34.20 22.50 23.61
CA ALA A 613 -33.50 22.41 24.88
C ALA A 613 -33.65 21.04 25.56
N ASN A 614 -34.85 20.47 25.53
CA ASN A 614 -35.18 19.13 26.04
C ASN A 614 -34.69 17.98 25.13
N SER A 615 -34.19 18.26 23.92
CA SER A 615 -33.60 17.23 23.06
C SER A 615 -32.43 16.49 23.72
N ILE A 616 -31.78 17.11 24.72
CA ILE A 616 -30.65 16.54 25.44
C ILE A 616 -31.04 15.47 26.45
N ASP A 617 -32.30 15.42 26.89
CA ASP A 617 -32.70 14.64 28.08
C ASP A 617 -32.43 13.14 27.94
N ILE A 618 -32.48 12.60 26.71
CA ILE A 618 -32.14 11.20 26.44
C ILE A 618 -30.64 10.88 26.68
N TYR A 619 -29.76 11.89 26.58
CA TYR A 619 -28.31 11.77 26.78
C TYR A 619 -27.82 12.32 28.13
N LYS A 620 -28.65 13.10 28.82
CA LYS A 620 -28.27 13.92 29.98
C LYS A 620 -27.57 13.13 31.09
N GLU A 621 -28.11 11.98 31.45
CA GLU A 621 -27.54 11.10 32.48
C GLU A 621 -26.11 10.67 32.15
N GLN A 622 -25.87 10.20 30.92
CA GLN A 622 -24.55 9.73 30.47
C GLN A 622 -23.54 10.88 30.35
N LEU A 623 -23.99 12.05 29.93
CA LEU A 623 -23.15 13.24 29.83
C LEU A 623 -22.79 13.78 31.22
N GLN A 624 -23.73 13.78 32.16
CA GLN A 624 -23.49 14.18 33.55
C GLN A 624 -22.52 13.22 34.23
N GLU A 625 -22.73 11.91 34.09
CA GLU A 625 -21.79 10.90 34.59
C GLU A 625 -20.38 11.10 34.02
N ALA A 626 -20.26 11.46 32.73
CA ALA A 626 -18.97 11.75 32.11
C ALA A 626 -18.31 13.02 32.68
N LEU A 627 -19.08 14.07 33.00
CA LEU A 627 -18.59 15.28 33.64
C LEU A 627 -18.12 15.00 35.08
N ASP A 628 -18.96 14.33 35.87
CA ASP A 628 -18.69 14.02 37.28
C ASP A 628 -17.42 13.16 37.42
N ASN A 629 -17.24 12.20 36.52
CA ASN A 629 -16.06 11.33 36.47
C ASN A 629 -14.86 11.94 35.72
N LYS A 630 -14.92 13.22 35.33
CA LYS A 630 -13.88 13.95 34.58
C LYS A 630 -13.48 13.29 33.25
N LYS A 631 -14.35 12.44 32.69
CA LYS A 631 -14.19 11.84 31.36
C LYS A 631 -14.57 12.84 30.25
N LEU A 632 -15.43 13.80 30.57
CA LEU A 632 -15.74 15.00 29.81
C LEU A 632 -15.31 16.23 30.63
N SER A 633 -14.58 17.15 30.03
CA SER A 633 -14.12 18.37 30.70
C SER A 633 -15.15 19.50 30.58
N GLN A 634 -15.71 19.69 29.38
CA GLN A 634 -16.73 20.70 29.13
C GLN A 634 -17.75 20.22 28.08
N LEU A 635 -19.00 20.62 28.28
CA LEU A 635 -20.10 20.43 27.34
C LEU A 635 -20.55 21.79 26.82
N HIS A 636 -20.56 21.96 25.50
CA HIS A 636 -21.06 23.15 24.82
C HIS A 636 -22.26 22.77 23.95
N LEU A 637 -23.41 23.37 24.23
CA LEU A 637 -24.67 23.06 23.55
C LEU A 637 -25.06 24.17 22.58
N ALA A 638 -25.40 23.78 21.35
CA ALA A 638 -25.99 24.65 20.33
C ALA A 638 -27.43 24.21 20.08
N GLN A 639 -28.37 25.16 20.13
CA GLN A 639 -29.80 24.89 19.96
C GLN A 639 -30.32 25.65 18.74
N SER A 640 -30.66 24.92 17.69
CA SER A 640 -31.04 25.55 16.41
C SER A 640 -32.50 26.04 16.35
N LYS A 641 -33.35 25.67 17.32
CA LYS A 641 -34.76 26.07 17.41
C LYS A 641 -35.08 26.82 18.73
N ALA A 642 -34.06 27.27 19.45
CA ALA A 642 -34.25 28.26 20.52
C ALA A 642 -34.39 29.67 19.93
N ASP A 643 -34.85 30.63 20.74
CA ASP A 643 -34.99 32.03 20.35
C ASP A 643 -33.66 32.60 19.84
N ASP A 644 -32.55 32.27 20.53
CA ASP A 644 -31.18 32.52 20.08
C ASP A 644 -30.64 31.31 19.29
N SER A 645 -31.13 31.13 18.07
CA SER A 645 -30.73 30.02 17.19
C SER A 645 -29.21 29.97 16.99
N CYS A 646 -28.60 28.85 17.38
CA CYS A 646 -27.16 28.64 17.33
C CYS A 646 -26.83 27.25 16.78
N TYR A 647 -25.78 27.16 15.97
CA TYR A 647 -25.22 25.92 15.47
C TYR A 647 -23.82 25.67 16.03
N VAL A 648 -23.33 24.44 15.89
CA VAL A 648 -22.01 24.06 16.43
C VAL A 648 -20.85 24.88 15.84
N GLN A 649 -20.94 25.32 14.58
CA GLN A 649 -19.92 26.20 14.00
C GLN A 649 -19.86 27.57 14.68
N ASP A 650 -20.98 28.06 15.23
CA ASP A 650 -21.02 29.35 15.93
C ASP A 650 -20.32 29.21 17.30
N LEU A 651 -20.48 28.06 17.97
CA LEU A 651 -19.71 27.74 19.19
C LEU A 651 -18.21 27.59 18.92
N ILE A 652 -17.85 27.03 17.75
CA ILE A 652 -16.45 26.90 17.33
C ILE A 652 -15.83 28.28 17.10
N LEU A 653 -16.57 29.21 16.51
CA LEU A 653 -16.13 30.60 16.33
C LEU A 653 -16.04 31.33 17.67
N ARG A 654 -16.98 31.10 18.59
CA ARG A 654 -16.90 31.64 19.97
C ARG A 654 -15.61 31.20 20.68
N ASP A 655 -15.22 29.94 20.53
CA ASP A 655 -14.07 29.35 21.22
C ASP A 655 -12.81 29.26 20.33
N GLU A 656 -12.73 30.10 19.29
CA GLU A 656 -11.74 29.97 18.20
C GLU A 656 -10.28 29.95 18.68
N ALA A 657 -9.95 30.79 19.67
CA ALA A 657 -8.60 30.86 20.24
C ALA A 657 -8.19 29.56 20.94
N TYR A 658 -9.12 28.92 21.66
CA TYR A 658 -8.88 27.65 22.33
C TYR A 658 -8.72 26.51 21.31
N ILE A 659 -9.62 26.43 20.33
CA ILE A 659 -9.58 25.38 19.30
C ILE A 659 -8.30 25.50 18.46
N ALA A 660 -7.87 26.72 18.13
CA ALA A 660 -6.61 26.97 17.45
C ALA A 660 -5.40 26.51 18.28
N ALA A 661 -5.41 26.75 19.60
CA ALA A 661 -4.37 26.26 20.51
C ALA A 661 -4.32 24.73 20.56
N VAL A 662 -5.48 24.06 20.64
CA VAL A 662 -5.57 22.59 20.61
C VAL A 662 -4.92 22.03 19.33
N LEU A 663 -5.18 22.62 18.16
CA LEU A 663 -4.54 22.21 16.90
C LEU A 663 -3.02 22.42 16.90
N ARG A 664 -2.56 23.55 17.45
CA ARG A 664 -1.13 23.87 17.57
C ARG A 664 -0.41 22.87 18.48
N ASP A 665 -1.06 22.48 19.57
CA ASP A 665 -0.49 21.64 20.62
C ASP A 665 -0.74 20.14 20.36
N ARG A 666 -0.97 19.76 19.10
CA ARG A 666 -1.17 18.37 18.63
C ARG A 666 -2.37 17.66 19.28
N GLY A 667 -3.45 18.39 19.51
CA GLY A 667 -4.73 17.83 19.92
C GLY A 667 -5.44 17.06 18.80
N THR A 668 -6.62 16.53 19.09
CA THR A 668 -7.42 15.79 18.10
C THR A 668 -8.82 16.40 18.01
N ILE A 669 -9.29 16.68 16.81
CA ILE A 669 -10.68 17.09 16.56
C ILE A 669 -11.42 15.93 15.87
N MET A 670 -12.56 15.54 16.42
CA MET A 670 -13.41 14.46 15.91
C MET A 670 -14.80 15.02 15.56
N ILE A 671 -15.29 14.75 14.35
CA ILE A 671 -16.56 15.29 13.84
C ILE A 671 -17.51 14.14 13.47
N CYS A 672 -18.73 14.13 13.99
CA CYS A 672 -19.74 13.11 13.66
C CYS A 672 -21.13 13.72 13.48
N GLY A 673 -21.89 13.26 12.50
CA GLY A 673 -23.24 13.76 12.22
C GLY A 673 -23.47 14.05 10.75
N SER A 674 -24.16 15.15 10.42
CA SER A 674 -24.55 15.41 9.03
C SER A 674 -23.43 16.01 8.18
N LEU A 675 -23.40 15.65 6.89
CA LEU A 675 -22.46 16.23 5.91
C LEU A 675 -22.56 17.76 5.82
N ASN A 676 -23.75 18.33 5.99
CA ASN A 676 -23.94 19.78 6.00
C ASN A 676 -23.24 20.45 7.19
N MET A 677 -23.35 19.84 8.39
CA MET A 677 -22.63 20.32 9.57
C MET A 677 -21.12 20.20 9.37
N GLN A 678 -20.64 19.08 8.83
CA GLN A 678 -19.22 18.88 8.54
C GLN A 678 -18.65 20.00 7.63
N LYS A 679 -19.36 20.35 6.55
CA LYS A 679 -18.93 21.44 5.65
C LYS A 679 -18.81 22.78 6.39
N GLY A 680 -19.80 23.12 7.21
CA GLY A 680 -19.80 24.35 8.02
C GLY A 680 -18.65 24.38 9.03
N VAL A 681 -18.47 23.30 9.77
CA VAL A 681 -17.39 23.12 10.76
C VAL A 681 -16.03 23.20 10.08
N MET A 682 -15.80 22.49 8.97
CA MET A 682 -14.52 22.52 8.28
C MET A 682 -14.17 23.92 7.75
N LYS A 683 -15.17 24.69 7.30
CA LYS A 683 -14.98 26.09 6.91
C LYS A 683 -14.59 26.97 8.10
N ALA A 684 -15.28 26.81 9.25
CA ALA A 684 -14.94 27.55 10.47
C ALA A 684 -13.53 27.21 10.97
N LEU A 685 -13.16 25.92 10.98
CA LEU A 685 -11.82 25.44 11.35
C LEU A 685 -10.72 25.97 10.41
N ASP A 686 -10.97 26.05 9.09
CA ASP A 686 -10.00 26.63 8.15
C ASP A 686 -9.80 28.12 8.40
N ASN A 687 -10.89 28.86 8.61
CA ASN A 687 -10.83 30.29 8.91
C ASN A 687 -10.02 30.57 10.19
N LEU A 688 -10.36 29.92 11.31
CA LEU A 688 -9.65 30.15 12.57
C LEU A 688 -8.20 29.66 12.51
N SER A 689 -7.91 28.55 11.82
CA SER A 689 -6.54 28.06 11.68
C SER A 689 -5.67 29.03 10.88
N ARG A 690 -6.21 29.63 9.81
CA ARG A 690 -5.51 30.67 9.05
C ARG A 690 -5.28 31.92 9.88
N GLN A 691 -6.27 32.32 10.68
CA GLN A 691 -6.19 33.50 11.53
C GLN A 691 -5.12 33.34 12.63
N TYR A 692 -5.20 32.27 13.41
CA TYR A 692 -4.39 32.07 14.62
C TYR A 692 -3.09 31.30 14.37
N ASN A 693 -3.13 30.25 13.54
CA ASN A 693 -1.97 29.36 13.33
C ASN A 693 -1.23 29.63 12.01
N LYS A 694 -1.71 30.58 11.20
CA LYS A 694 -1.16 30.96 9.88
C LYS A 694 -0.99 29.77 8.93
N LYS A 695 -1.82 28.73 9.07
CA LYS A 695 -1.80 27.51 8.28
C LYS A 695 -3.21 27.09 7.87
N PRO A 696 -3.40 26.53 6.66
CA PRO A 696 -4.68 25.95 6.27
C PRO A 696 -5.00 24.70 7.10
N ILE A 697 -6.28 24.39 7.27
CA ILE A 697 -6.73 23.22 8.05
C ILE A 697 -6.24 21.90 7.45
N SER A 698 -5.92 21.88 6.15
CA SER A 698 -5.35 20.73 5.43
C SER A 698 -4.03 20.23 6.03
N ASP A 699 -3.25 21.10 6.66
CA ASP A 699 -1.97 20.75 7.27
C ASP A 699 -2.15 19.93 8.56
N TYR A 700 -3.37 19.97 9.14
CA TYR A 700 -3.74 19.26 10.36
C TYR A 700 -4.46 17.94 10.08
N SER A 701 -4.37 17.39 8.85
CA SER A 701 -5.15 16.19 8.43
C SER A 701 -5.02 14.98 9.36
N ASN A 702 -3.88 14.82 10.05
CA ASN A 702 -3.65 13.71 10.98
C ASN A 702 -4.31 13.91 12.35
N GLN A 703 -4.74 15.14 12.66
CA GLN A 703 -5.43 15.52 13.91
C GLN A 703 -6.95 15.56 13.72
N LEU A 704 -7.44 15.48 12.49
CA LEU A 704 -8.86 15.55 12.15
C LEU A 704 -9.40 14.16 11.85
N LYS A 705 -10.49 13.79 12.52
CA LYS A 705 -11.21 12.53 12.29
C LYS A 705 -12.67 12.84 12.02
N SER A 706 -13.28 12.18 11.04
CA SER A 706 -14.69 12.40 10.72
C SER A 706 -15.44 11.10 10.44
N ASP A 707 -16.66 11.01 10.95
CA ASP A 707 -17.67 9.98 10.65
C ASP A 707 -19.01 10.67 10.39
N CYS A 708 -19.14 11.31 9.22
CA CYS A 708 -20.32 12.09 8.83
C CYS A 708 -21.02 11.47 7.63
N TYR A 709 -22.35 11.48 7.62
CA TYR A 709 -23.20 10.86 6.59
C TYR A 709 -24.49 11.62 6.31
#